data_AF-A0A0M9VGS3-F1
#
_entry.id   AF-A0A0M9VGS3-F1
#
_cell.length_a   1.000
_cell.length_b   1.000
_cell.length_c   1.000
_cell.angle_alpha   90.00
_cell.angle_beta   90.00
_cell.angle_gamma   90.00
#
_symmetry.space_group_name_H-M   'P 1'
#
loop_
_entity.id
_entity.type
_entity.pdbx_description
1 polymer ?
#
loop_
_entity_poly.entity_id
_entity_poly.type
_entity_poly.pdbx_seq_one_letter_code
_entity_poly.pdbx_strand_id
1 'polypeptide(L)'
;MDTSNPVSHFFTIPSQITQSAGQAFGPASATSYRISAAFNATASAKAFAICKGIVMIQSNASSASKVNLILKPYTQPISGVNIKYFIYRGLRKSDFFDSSGIVLTSGSDFITKIRDDFNSFHADDPVNPNPPFLAKYIGFDPQNQPDTLLIDDFFFKESQYVESGGEFVEDEDAFGAFELPLITMGASLGYFSAGECAVDVVLDYGDYRPLGELGEFNFNLYYARANKVSIVLPGNDVYEDKVIKEQIFQFLDIAAYFGSHTDNGTVIIDNNGTKENKTGTAIYSAVLTNFNTKNQLYLYIQSDRTRSYNFYGTYNIAETDNSLKYGTVVNSLTDRIYATQGWPVIIESPSTSSIFLQFLTDNNVNTVLYGQKATILNGAKNNFSNAQDLILPADEAGNLSSFTKILELSNPNSSFNAPVISTFNIIIYQGMVYKYLAGETLDENNNLTPIYFTPIFLDDIFDLGTTSNFVTEENQGVYKISFYKIKVLNNFFEGKQLGSYALQNVFVRDFISSPNLTKIERVIYITETIETLNSAGSFLSEQSSLTYTSSSSSLNLSTSDTYSIPPPFFISTLRFEDEGRQIQGLILNQYDGAIPSKVAIGITRSENLLLVDLINDGQFTNKKIIMVDIFDTANTVIKSSEGIKYQKYKLAVAVENSSGNLQLLYPSTNVFVFSIDRKFYFSDGFSEYVPDSENLKDDIVINIELAI
;
A
#
# COMPACT_ATOMS: atom_id res chain seq x y z
N MET A 1 10.70 -14.57 0.06
CA MET A 1 11.43 -13.41 -0.50
C MET A 1 12.00 -13.79 -1.85
N ASP A 2 11.65 -13.08 -2.92
CA ASP A 2 12.56 -12.99 -4.06
C ASP A 2 13.79 -12.22 -3.55
N THR A 3 14.89 -12.94 -3.34
CA THR A 3 16.14 -12.45 -2.76
C THR A 3 16.98 -11.69 -3.79
N SER A 4 16.37 -11.21 -4.87
CA SER A 4 17.07 -10.36 -5.83
C SER A 4 17.49 -9.06 -5.14
N ASN A 5 18.80 -8.86 -5.06
CA ASN A 5 19.39 -7.60 -4.61
C ASN A 5 18.80 -6.45 -5.43
N PRO A 6 18.42 -5.31 -4.82
CA PRO A 6 17.86 -4.18 -5.55
C PRO A 6 18.78 -3.72 -6.70
N VAL A 7 18.24 -3.55 -7.90
CA VAL A 7 18.99 -3.04 -9.05
C VAL A 7 18.19 -1.96 -9.76
N SER A 8 18.81 -0.80 -9.93
CA SER A 8 18.23 0.33 -10.65
C SER A 8 19.25 1.01 -11.55
N HIS A 9 18.79 1.67 -12.61
CA HIS A 9 19.59 2.62 -13.37
C HIS A 9 19.35 4.03 -12.85
N PHE A 10 20.40 4.84 -12.79
CA PHE A 10 20.24 6.25 -12.45
C PHE A 10 19.54 6.98 -13.60
N PHE A 11 18.59 7.86 -13.27
CA PHE A 11 17.67 8.44 -14.25
C PHE A 11 18.34 9.39 -15.28
N THR A 12 19.58 9.80 -15.04
CA THR A 12 20.33 10.71 -15.91
C THR A 12 21.85 10.55 -15.77
N ILE A 13 22.63 11.43 -16.38
CA ILE A 13 24.09 11.52 -16.18
C ILE A 13 24.34 12.43 -14.96
N PRO A 14 24.95 11.94 -13.85
CA PRO A 14 25.06 12.72 -12.62
C PRO A 14 25.67 14.11 -12.80
N SER A 15 26.75 14.23 -13.58
CA SER A 15 27.46 15.50 -13.82
C SER A 15 26.67 16.54 -14.62
N GLN A 16 25.50 16.17 -15.16
CA GLN A 16 24.69 17.03 -16.02
C GLN A 16 23.47 17.62 -15.30
N ILE A 17 23.38 17.41 -13.98
CA ILE A 17 22.35 17.97 -13.12
C ILE A 17 22.95 18.69 -11.90
N THR A 18 22.23 19.68 -11.41
CA THR A 18 22.51 20.34 -10.13
C THR A 18 21.20 20.62 -9.40
N GLN A 19 21.19 20.58 -8.07
CA GLN A 19 20.00 20.90 -7.28
C GLN A 19 20.30 22.00 -6.26
N SER A 20 19.45 23.03 -6.22
CA SER A 20 19.45 24.02 -5.14
C SER A 20 18.57 23.59 -3.96
N ALA A 21 18.75 24.17 -2.79
CA ALA A 21 17.93 23.83 -1.61
C ALA A 21 16.43 24.07 -1.82
N GLY A 22 16.05 25.08 -2.62
CA GLY A 22 14.65 25.36 -2.97
C GLY A 22 14.00 24.34 -3.91
N GLN A 23 14.79 23.41 -4.46
CA GLN A 23 14.35 22.36 -5.38
C GLN A 23 14.29 20.97 -4.72
N ALA A 24 14.76 20.85 -3.48
CA ALA A 24 14.76 19.61 -2.72
C ALA A 24 13.34 19.13 -2.37
N PHE A 25 13.16 17.81 -2.36
CA PHE A 25 11.98 17.15 -1.81
C PHE A 25 11.86 17.44 -0.30
N GLY A 26 10.63 17.57 0.20
CA GLY A 26 10.36 17.81 1.61
C GLY A 26 9.60 19.12 1.90
N PRO A 27 9.48 19.50 3.18
CA PRO A 27 8.71 20.66 3.58
C PRO A 27 9.33 21.96 3.04
N ALA A 28 8.54 22.73 2.31
CA ALA A 28 8.87 24.10 1.93
C ALA A 28 8.46 25.10 3.03
N SER A 29 7.41 24.76 3.78
CA SER A 29 6.90 25.47 4.95
C SER A 29 5.94 24.56 5.73
N ALA A 30 5.31 25.07 6.79
CA ALA A 30 4.27 24.32 7.53
C ALA A 30 2.98 24.05 6.74
N THR A 31 2.78 24.72 5.60
CA THR A 31 1.59 24.59 4.76
C THR A 31 1.90 24.16 3.33
N SER A 32 3.17 23.88 3.00
CA SER A 32 3.56 23.37 1.68
C SER A 32 4.66 22.32 1.76
N TYR A 33 4.47 21.19 1.08
CA TYR A 33 5.42 20.09 0.97
C TYR A 33 5.73 19.78 -0.49
N ARG A 34 7.00 19.80 -0.88
CA ARG A 34 7.44 19.47 -2.24
C ARG A 34 7.53 17.97 -2.39
N ILE A 35 6.72 17.41 -3.28
CA ILE A 35 6.72 15.98 -3.61
C ILE A 35 7.54 15.67 -4.87
N SER A 36 7.86 16.68 -5.66
CA SER A 36 8.79 16.57 -6.78
C SER A 36 10.22 16.92 -6.37
N ALA A 37 11.17 16.03 -6.67
CA ALA A 37 12.59 16.34 -6.57
C ALA A 37 13.04 17.09 -7.82
N ALA A 38 13.05 18.42 -7.74
CA ALA A 38 13.45 19.28 -8.86
C ALA A 38 14.98 19.41 -8.97
N PHE A 39 15.46 19.75 -10.17
CA PHE A 39 16.88 19.99 -10.45
C PHE A 39 17.02 20.82 -11.73
N ASN A 40 18.21 21.39 -11.93
CA ASN A 40 18.59 22.05 -13.17
C ASN A 40 19.38 21.07 -14.05
N ALA A 41 18.86 20.80 -15.24
CA ALA A 41 19.49 19.97 -16.25
C ALA A 41 20.28 20.81 -17.27
N THR A 42 21.41 20.28 -17.72
CA THR A 42 22.14 20.84 -18.88
C THR A 42 21.48 20.44 -20.20
N ALA A 43 21.87 21.09 -21.29
CA ALA A 43 21.38 20.76 -22.63
C ALA A 43 21.83 19.36 -23.15
N SER A 44 22.69 18.64 -22.44
CA SER A 44 23.10 17.28 -22.80
C SER A 44 22.58 16.21 -21.84
N ALA A 45 21.79 16.60 -20.83
CA ALA A 45 21.20 15.73 -19.81
C ALA A 45 20.30 14.65 -20.43
N LYS A 46 20.87 13.49 -20.72
CA LYS A 46 20.12 12.33 -21.23
C LYS A 46 19.29 11.71 -20.10
N ALA A 47 18.06 11.29 -20.39
CA ALA A 47 17.19 10.58 -19.47
C ALA A 47 17.25 9.07 -19.75
N PHE A 48 17.26 8.26 -18.69
CA PHE A 48 17.30 6.80 -18.76
C PHE A 48 16.18 6.18 -17.92
N ALA A 49 15.65 5.04 -18.38
CA ALA A 49 14.67 4.27 -17.63
C ALA A 49 15.29 3.70 -16.34
N ILE A 50 14.79 4.13 -15.18
CA ILE A 50 15.26 3.64 -13.86
C ILE A 50 15.11 2.13 -13.72
N CYS A 51 14.03 1.56 -14.24
CA CYS A 51 13.77 0.12 -14.22
C CYS A 51 13.06 -0.32 -15.50
N LYS A 52 12.87 -1.63 -15.68
CA LYS A 52 11.99 -2.15 -16.73
C LYS A 52 10.55 -1.73 -16.43
N GLY A 53 9.83 -1.18 -17.40
CA GLY A 53 8.50 -0.64 -17.16
C GLY A 53 7.74 -0.25 -18.41
N ILE A 54 6.44 -0.02 -18.24
CA ILE A 54 5.54 0.47 -19.29
C ILE A 54 5.56 1.99 -19.24
N VAL A 55 5.64 2.64 -20.40
CA VAL A 55 5.86 4.08 -20.53
C VAL A 55 4.64 4.77 -21.14
N MET A 56 4.26 5.90 -20.56
CA MET A 56 3.25 6.83 -21.09
C MET A 56 3.86 8.24 -21.21
N ILE A 57 3.58 8.94 -22.31
CA ILE A 57 3.98 10.34 -22.53
C ILE A 57 2.78 11.26 -22.35
N GLN A 58 2.96 12.33 -21.58
CA GLN A 58 1.96 13.37 -21.35
C GLN A 58 2.54 14.76 -21.62
N SER A 59 1.65 15.72 -21.88
CA SER A 59 2.05 17.13 -22.05
C SER A 59 2.64 17.71 -20.77
N ASN A 60 3.40 18.79 -20.90
CA ASN A 60 3.82 19.59 -19.76
C ASN A 60 3.03 20.90 -19.75
N ALA A 61 2.25 21.13 -18.70
CA ALA A 61 1.35 22.28 -18.58
C ALA A 61 2.08 23.63 -18.59
N SER A 62 3.37 23.65 -18.23
CA SER A 62 4.17 24.89 -18.19
C SER A 62 4.91 25.19 -19.49
N SER A 63 5.01 24.23 -20.42
CA SER A 63 5.76 24.42 -21.67
C SER A 63 5.33 23.45 -22.78
N ALA A 64 4.90 24.02 -23.91
CA ALA A 64 4.54 23.25 -25.11
C ALA A 64 5.73 22.56 -25.80
N SER A 65 6.98 22.93 -25.46
CA SER A 65 8.20 22.28 -25.95
C SER A 65 8.66 21.12 -25.06
N LYS A 66 7.98 20.89 -23.93
CA LYS A 66 8.30 19.83 -22.98
C LYS A 66 7.21 18.77 -22.93
N VAL A 67 7.60 17.56 -22.57
CA VAL A 67 6.70 16.46 -22.19
C VAL A 67 7.12 15.90 -20.83
N ASN A 68 6.18 15.24 -20.19
CA ASN A 68 6.44 14.43 -19.00
C ASN A 68 6.29 12.95 -19.38
N LEU A 69 7.14 12.11 -18.82
CA LEU A 69 7.13 10.66 -19.06
C LEU A 69 6.78 9.96 -17.74
N ILE A 70 5.78 9.10 -17.78
CA ILE A 70 5.35 8.27 -16.66
C ILE A 70 5.81 6.85 -16.96
N LEU A 71 6.57 6.25 -16.04
CA LEU A 71 7.04 4.87 -16.13
C LEU A 71 6.41 4.08 -14.99
N LYS A 72 5.52 3.13 -15.32
CA LYS A 72 4.99 2.13 -14.38
C LYS A 72 5.95 0.93 -14.35
N PRO A 73 6.57 0.60 -13.22
CA PRO A 73 7.46 -0.55 -13.13
C PRO A 73 6.74 -1.85 -13.55
N TYR A 74 7.38 -2.63 -14.42
CA TYR A 74 6.93 -3.99 -14.75
C TYR A 74 7.48 -4.99 -13.71
N THR A 75 8.66 -4.69 -13.17
CA THR A 75 9.30 -5.41 -12.08
C THR A 75 9.67 -4.39 -11.01
N GLN A 76 9.33 -4.67 -9.75
CA GLN A 76 9.63 -3.76 -8.65
C GLN A 76 11.16 -3.65 -8.45
N PRO A 77 11.75 -2.45 -8.50
CA PRO A 77 13.21 -2.28 -8.48
C PRO A 77 13.83 -2.36 -7.08
N ILE A 78 13.00 -2.28 -6.03
CA ILE A 78 13.40 -2.38 -4.62
C ILE A 78 12.40 -3.26 -3.86
N SER A 79 12.82 -3.77 -2.71
CA SER A 79 11.96 -4.52 -1.79
C SER A 79 11.54 -3.70 -0.56
N GLY A 80 10.42 -4.09 0.06
CA GLY A 80 9.85 -3.49 1.27
C GLY A 80 8.81 -2.40 1.01
N VAL A 81 8.83 -1.79 -0.17
CA VAL A 81 7.80 -0.88 -0.68
C VAL A 81 7.61 -1.10 -2.18
N ASN A 82 6.38 -0.93 -2.66
CA ASN A 82 6.08 -0.98 -4.08
C ASN A 82 6.11 0.43 -4.67
N ILE A 83 6.67 0.57 -5.87
CA ILE A 83 6.66 1.81 -6.64
C ILE A 83 5.54 1.71 -7.68
N LYS A 84 4.64 2.71 -7.66
CA LYS A 84 3.55 2.83 -8.62
C LYS A 84 4.05 3.45 -9.92
N TYR A 85 4.72 4.60 -9.81
CA TYR A 85 5.29 5.30 -10.96
C TYR A 85 6.61 5.99 -10.64
N PHE A 86 7.47 6.08 -11.66
CA PHE A 86 8.47 7.13 -11.78
C PHE A 86 7.98 8.16 -12.79
N ILE A 87 7.95 9.44 -12.42
CA ILE A 87 7.53 10.52 -13.33
C ILE A 87 8.72 11.43 -13.64
N TYR A 88 9.12 11.49 -14.90
CA TYR A 88 10.17 12.35 -15.41
C TYR A 88 9.50 13.61 -15.95
N ARG A 89 9.79 14.76 -15.35
CA ARG A 89 9.17 16.03 -15.70
C ARG A 89 10.12 16.89 -16.53
N GLY A 90 9.66 17.31 -17.70
CA GLY A 90 10.37 18.29 -18.53
C GLY A 90 11.36 17.72 -19.55
N LEU A 91 11.07 16.56 -20.15
CA LEU A 91 11.80 16.04 -21.30
C LEU A 91 11.49 16.86 -22.55
N ARG A 92 12.39 16.87 -23.54
CA ARG A 92 12.17 17.61 -24.79
C ARG A 92 11.14 16.92 -25.65
N LYS A 93 10.08 17.63 -26.01
CA LYS A 93 9.04 17.12 -26.92
C LYS A 93 9.60 16.70 -28.27
N SER A 94 10.57 17.47 -28.79
CA SER A 94 11.21 17.22 -30.09
C SER A 94 12.01 15.92 -30.18
N ASP A 95 12.21 15.22 -29.06
CA ASP A 95 12.91 13.93 -29.05
C ASP A 95 11.94 12.75 -29.25
N PHE A 96 10.62 13.00 -29.29
CA PHE A 96 9.60 11.94 -29.34
C PHE A 96 8.78 11.94 -30.63
N PHE A 97 8.28 13.11 -31.03
CA PHE A 97 7.42 13.25 -32.22
C PHE A 97 7.55 14.64 -32.84
N ASP A 98 7.19 14.73 -34.12
CA ASP A 98 7.28 15.97 -34.89
C ASP A 98 6.10 16.93 -34.64
N SER A 99 6.05 18.04 -35.37
CA SER A 99 4.96 19.03 -35.28
C SER A 99 3.60 18.50 -35.72
N SER A 100 3.58 17.43 -36.51
CA SER A 100 2.37 16.76 -37.00
C SER A 100 1.88 15.69 -36.02
N GLY A 101 2.59 15.45 -34.91
CA GLY A 101 2.27 14.42 -33.94
C GLY A 101 2.67 13.02 -34.38
N ILE A 102 3.54 12.89 -35.39
CA ILE A 102 4.07 11.59 -35.84
C ILE A 102 5.31 11.27 -35.01
N VAL A 103 5.32 10.07 -34.40
CA VAL A 103 6.48 9.55 -33.65
C VAL A 103 7.71 9.52 -34.57
N LEU A 104 8.87 9.91 -34.04
CA LEU A 104 10.10 9.96 -34.83
C LEU A 104 10.52 8.58 -35.35
N THR A 105 11.33 8.57 -36.41
CA THR A 105 11.87 7.34 -37.03
C THR A 105 13.23 6.91 -36.46
N SER A 106 13.88 7.79 -35.70
CA SER A 106 15.16 7.54 -35.03
C SER A 106 15.30 8.46 -33.83
N GLY A 107 16.13 8.10 -32.86
CA GLY A 107 16.34 8.92 -31.68
C GLY A 107 16.90 8.13 -30.51
N SER A 108 16.22 8.20 -29.38
CA SER A 108 16.56 7.42 -28.19
C SER A 108 16.31 5.92 -28.39
N ASP A 109 16.80 5.10 -27.47
CA ASP A 109 16.53 3.66 -27.45
C ASP A 109 15.02 3.40 -27.35
N PHE A 110 14.30 4.24 -26.60
CA PHE A 110 12.84 4.22 -26.53
C PHE A 110 12.20 4.38 -27.90
N ILE A 111 12.52 5.46 -28.64
CA ILE A 111 11.95 5.73 -29.97
C ILE A 111 12.28 4.61 -30.95
N THR A 112 13.54 4.15 -30.95
CA THR A 112 13.97 3.05 -31.83
C THR A 112 13.16 1.79 -31.54
N LYS A 113 13.04 1.39 -30.27
CA LYS A 113 12.31 0.20 -29.87
C LYS A 113 10.82 0.27 -30.23
N ILE A 114 10.12 1.36 -29.89
CA ILE A 114 8.69 1.45 -30.17
C ILE A 114 8.39 1.50 -31.67
N ARG A 115 9.32 2.04 -32.47
CA ARG A 115 9.20 2.05 -33.93
C ARG A 115 9.35 0.64 -34.49
N ASP A 116 10.34 -0.10 -34.01
CA ASP A 116 10.57 -1.48 -34.43
C ASP A 116 9.40 -2.39 -34.05
N ASP A 117 8.87 -2.26 -32.83
CA ASP A 117 7.70 -3.00 -32.37
C ASP A 117 6.47 -2.67 -33.24
N PHE A 118 6.20 -1.38 -33.48
CA PHE A 118 5.05 -0.93 -34.28
C PHE A 118 5.13 -1.40 -35.73
N ASN A 119 6.30 -1.24 -36.37
CA ASN A 119 6.50 -1.70 -37.75
C ASN A 119 6.37 -3.23 -37.85
N SER A 120 6.85 -3.97 -36.85
CA SER A 120 6.76 -5.44 -36.84
C SER A 120 5.32 -5.91 -36.70
N PHE A 121 4.51 -5.22 -35.91
CA PHE A 121 3.08 -5.54 -35.74
C PHE A 121 2.27 -5.29 -37.02
N HIS A 122 2.54 -4.19 -37.74
CA HIS A 122 1.82 -3.82 -38.97
C HIS A 122 2.48 -4.31 -40.28
N ALA A 123 3.58 -5.07 -40.21
CA ALA A 123 4.31 -5.51 -41.41
C ALA A 123 3.47 -6.42 -42.32
N ASP A 124 2.62 -7.26 -41.72
CA ASP A 124 1.82 -8.28 -42.40
C ASP A 124 0.35 -7.86 -42.59
N ASP A 125 -0.02 -6.61 -42.27
CA ASP A 125 -1.38 -6.08 -42.46
C ASP A 125 -1.68 -5.91 -43.97
N PRO A 126 -2.63 -6.67 -44.54
CA PRO A 126 -2.94 -6.63 -45.96
C PRO A 126 -3.75 -5.41 -46.38
N VAL A 127 -4.35 -4.69 -45.41
CA VAL A 127 -5.25 -3.54 -45.65
C VAL A 127 -4.49 -2.23 -45.51
N ASN A 128 -3.63 -2.10 -44.49
CA ASN A 128 -2.87 -0.87 -44.24
C ASN A 128 -1.44 -1.17 -43.76
N PRO A 129 -0.52 -1.57 -44.65
CA PRO A 129 0.85 -1.88 -44.26
C PRO A 129 1.56 -0.62 -43.75
N ASN A 130 2.00 -0.65 -42.49
CA ASN A 130 2.71 0.44 -41.79
C ASN A 130 1.96 1.79 -41.78
N PRO A 131 0.85 1.91 -41.03
CA PRO A 131 0.16 3.19 -40.86
C PRO A 131 1.05 4.24 -40.17
N PRO A 132 0.71 5.53 -40.22
CA PRO A 132 1.42 6.55 -39.45
C PRO A 132 1.39 6.27 -37.95
N PHE A 133 2.56 6.11 -37.33
CA PHE A 133 2.65 5.94 -35.88
C PHE A 133 2.47 7.28 -35.16
N LEU A 134 1.26 7.54 -34.67
CA LEU A 134 0.86 8.80 -34.03
C LEU A 134 1.18 8.82 -32.52
N ALA A 135 1.43 10.02 -32.00
CA ALA A 135 1.75 10.24 -30.58
C ALA A 135 0.61 9.83 -29.62
N LYS A 136 -0.64 9.77 -30.08
CA LYS A 136 -1.78 9.27 -29.29
C LYS A 136 -1.55 7.84 -28.79
N TYR A 137 -0.86 7.01 -29.58
CA TYR A 137 -0.57 5.61 -29.26
C TYR A 137 0.52 5.41 -28.20
N ILE A 138 1.26 6.47 -27.85
CA ILE A 138 2.16 6.50 -26.69
C ILE A 138 1.58 7.33 -25.53
N GLY A 139 0.27 7.58 -25.57
CA GLY A 139 -0.49 8.28 -24.53
C GLY A 139 -0.57 9.80 -24.70
N PHE A 140 0.07 10.40 -25.71
CA PHE A 140 0.05 11.86 -25.89
C PHE A 140 -1.14 12.30 -26.77
N ASP A 141 -2.24 12.70 -26.13
CA ASP A 141 -3.37 13.34 -26.82
C ASP A 141 -4.05 14.41 -25.95
N PRO A 142 -3.38 15.55 -25.69
CA PRO A 142 -3.88 16.55 -24.77
C PRO A 142 -5.19 17.23 -25.21
N GLN A 143 -5.61 17.08 -26.47
CA GLN A 143 -6.86 17.67 -26.96
C GLN A 143 -8.09 16.84 -26.57
N ASN A 144 -7.94 15.52 -26.49
CA ASN A 144 -9.04 14.59 -26.18
C ASN A 144 -8.96 13.99 -24.76
N GLN A 145 -7.94 14.37 -23.98
CA GLN A 145 -7.70 13.84 -22.64
C GLN A 145 -7.93 14.91 -21.57
N PRO A 146 -9.05 14.88 -20.82
CA PRO A 146 -9.31 15.83 -19.75
C PRO A 146 -8.34 15.64 -18.58
N ASP A 147 -8.05 16.73 -17.87
CA ASP A 147 -7.13 16.75 -16.73
C ASP A 147 -7.59 15.86 -15.55
N THR A 148 -8.88 15.53 -15.48
CA THR A 148 -9.48 14.67 -14.46
C THR A 148 -9.26 13.18 -14.69
N LEU A 149 -8.81 12.78 -15.90
CA LEU A 149 -8.59 11.38 -16.24
C LEU A 149 -7.46 10.80 -15.37
N LEU A 150 -7.65 9.58 -14.85
CA LEU A 150 -6.65 8.95 -13.99
C LEU A 150 -5.49 8.42 -14.82
N ILE A 151 -4.29 8.45 -14.27
CA ILE A 151 -3.11 7.83 -14.89
C ILE A 151 -3.35 6.32 -15.08
N ASP A 152 -3.94 5.67 -14.07
CA ASP A 152 -4.25 4.24 -14.10
C ASP A 152 -5.23 3.86 -15.22
N ASP A 153 -6.13 4.75 -15.63
CA ASP A 153 -7.04 4.47 -16.76
C ASP A 153 -6.29 4.17 -18.06
N PHE A 154 -5.02 4.60 -18.20
CA PHE A 154 -4.19 4.27 -19.36
C PHE A 154 -3.46 2.93 -19.25
N PHE A 155 -3.13 2.52 -18.03
CA PHE A 155 -2.37 1.29 -17.76
C PHE A 155 -3.26 0.06 -17.57
N PHE A 156 -4.54 0.28 -17.22
CA PHE A 156 -5.54 -0.76 -17.00
C PHE A 156 -6.74 -0.65 -17.95
N LYS A 157 -6.56 0.02 -19.10
CA LYS A 157 -7.60 0.11 -20.13
C LYS A 157 -7.90 -1.27 -20.72
N GLU A 158 -9.15 -1.45 -21.09
CA GLU A 158 -9.61 -2.58 -21.90
C GLU A 158 -9.99 -2.08 -23.29
N SER A 159 -9.57 -2.83 -24.30
CA SER A 159 -9.96 -2.56 -25.69
C SER A 159 -11.47 -2.68 -25.85
N GLN A 160 -12.08 -1.69 -26.49
CA GLN A 160 -13.49 -1.71 -26.83
C GLN A 160 -13.66 -2.27 -28.24
N TYR A 161 -14.70 -3.07 -28.46
CA TYR A 161 -15.01 -3.65 -29.77
C TYR A 161 -16.39 -3.19 -30.24
N VAL A 162 -16.49 -2.82 -31.51
CA VAL A 162 -17.74 -2.45 -32.18
C VAL A 162 -18.04 -3.41 -33.31
N GLU A 163 -19.33 -3.69 -33.52
CA GLU A 163 -19.76 -4.53 -34.64
C GLU A 163 -19.64 -3.74 -35.95
N SER A 164 -18.83 -4.25 -36.88
CA SER A 164 -18.66 -3.70 -38.21
C SER A 164 -18.72 -4.83 -39.24
N GLY A 165 -19.78 -4.83 -40.07
CA GLY A 165 -19.92 -5.83 -41.14
C GLY A 165 -20.16 -7.27 -40.66
N GLY A 166 -20.63 -7.48 -39.42
CA GLY A 166 -20.86 -8.81 -38.83
C GLY A 166 -19.64 -9.40 -38.10
N GLU A 167 -18.55 -8.64 -37.99
CA GLU A 167 -17.39 -8.95 -37.15
C GLU A 167 -17.24 -7.88 -36.06
N PHE A 168 -16.75 -8.27 -34.89
CA PHE A 168 -16.36 -7.33 -33.84
C PHE A 168 -14.92 -6.88 -34.10
N VAL A 169 -14.77 -5.61 -34.44
CA VAL A 169 -13.46 -4.97 -34.64
C VAL A 169 -13.19 -4.02 -33.50
N GLU A 170 -11.93 -3.84 -33.13
CA GLU A 170 -11.55 -2.87 -32.10
C GLU A 170 -12.00 -1.47 -32.55
N ASP A 171 -12.62 -0.72 -31.64
CA ASP A 171 -13.03 0.66 -31.89
C ASP A 171 -11.78 1.55 -31.85
N GLU A 172 -11.15 1.74 -33.02
CA GLU A 172 -9.92 2.53 -33.18
C GLU A 172 -10.07 4.02 -32.75
N ASP A 173 -11.31 4.50 -32.64
CA ASP A 173 -11.65 5.84 -32.17
C ASP A 173 -11.97 5.88 -30.67
N ALA A 174 -12.18 4.73 -30.02
CA ALA A 174 -12.41 4.65 -28.58
C ALA A 174 -11.12 4.84 -27.76
N PHE A 175 -11.31 5.33 -26.53
CA PHE A 175 -10.26 5.36 -25.54
C PHE A 175 -9.91 3.93 -25.13
N GLY A 176 -8.74 3.42 -25.55
CA GLY A 176 -8.38 2.03 -25.27
C GLY A 176 -7.58 1.37 -26.38
N ALA A 177 -7.79 1.76 -27.63
CA ALA A 177 -7.29 1.07 -28.82
C ALA A 177 -5.79 1.30 -29.11
N PHE A 178 -4.93 0.98 -28.13
CA PHE A 178 -3.48 0.99 -28.26
C PHE A 178 -2.82 0.26 -27.10
N GLU A 179 -1.60 -0.23 -27.30
CA GLU A 179 -0.78 -0.75 -26.20
C GLU A 179 0.34 0.23 -25.85
N LEU A 180 0.51 0.47 -24.54
CA LEU A 180 1.59 1.34 -24.08
C LEU A 180 2.92 0.59 -24.17
N PRO A 181 4.01 1.26 -24.59
CA PRO A 181 5.27 0.61 -24.85
C PRO A 181 6.00 0.15 -23.58
N LEU A 182 6.56 -1.06 -23.64
CA LEU A 182 7.47 -1.61 -22.63
C LEU A 182 8.92 -1.21 -22.94
N ILE A 183 9.64 -0.70 -21.93
CA ILE A 183 11.05 -0.35 -22.04
C ILE A 183 11.93 -1.15 -21.08
N THR A 184 13.18 -1.38 -21.45
CA THR A 184 14.19 -2.02 -20.59
C THR A 184 14.87 -1.00 -19.69
N MET A 185 15.34 -1.45 -18.53
CA MET A 185 16.14 -0.63 -17.62
C MET A 185 17.40 -0.09 -18.32
N GLY A 186 17.71 1.18 -18.09
CA GLY A 186 18.88 1.87 -18.63
C GLY A 186 18.80 2.19 -20.13
N ALA A 187 17.68 1.91 -20.79
CA ALA A 187 17.42 2.44 -22.13
C ALA A 187 17.28 3.96 -22.06
N SER A 188 17.86 4.65 -23.03
CA SER A 188 17.69 6.09 -23.18
C SER A 188 16.24 6.41 -23.58
N LEU A 189 15.65 7.39 -22.88
CA LEU A 189 14.28 7.84 -23.09
C LEU A 189 14.22 9.07 -24.01
N GLY A 190 15.23 9.94 -23.90
CA GLY A 190 15.34 11.23 -24.59
C GLY A 190 16.29 12.14 -23.80
N TYR A 191 16.17 13.45 -23.96
CA TYR A 191 16.90 14.43 -23.15
C TYR A 191 15.98 15.27 -22.29
N PHE A 192 16.43 15.58 -21.08
CA PHE A 192 15.86 16.68 -20.31
C PHE A 192 16.07 17.99 -21.06
N SER A 193 15.07 18.88 -20.96
CA SER A 193 15.22 20.25 -21.44
C SER A 193 16.20 20.99 -20.54
N ALA A 194 17.00 21.89 -21.12
CA ALA A 194 17.90 22.71 -20.31
C ALA A 194 17.09 23.58 -19.31
N GLY A 195 17.60 23.71 -18.09
CA GLY A 195 16.94 24.43 -17.00
C GLY A 195 16.18 23.51 -16.05
N GLU A 196 15.12 24.02 -15.42
CA GLU A 196 14.41 23.29 -14.37
C GLU A 196 13.58 22.12 -14.91
N CYS A 197 13.80 20.95 -14.31
CA CYS A 197 13.14 19.67 -14.51
C CYS A 197 12.89 19.03 -13.13
N ALA A 198 12.17 17.89 -13.08
CA ALA A 198 11.98 17.15 -11.84
C ALA A 198 11.79 15.65 -12.05
N VAL A 199 11.96 14.86 -10.99
CA VAL A 199 11.55 13.46 -10.92
C VAL A 199 10.70 13.24 -9.68
N ASP A 200 9.64 12.45 -9.83
CA ASP A 200 8.80 11.99 -8.71
C ASP A 200 8.91 10.47 -8.60
N VAL A 201 8.92 9.98 -7.35
CA VAL A 201 8.79 8.55 -7.02
C VAL A 201 7.48 8.38 -6.26
N VAL A 202 6.53 7.67 -6.87
CA VAL A 202 5.19 7.44 -6.32
C VAL A 202 5.11 6.03 -5.76
N LEU A 203 4.68 5.89 -4.51
CA LEU A 203 4.49 4.58 -3.87
C LEU A 203 3.15 3.97 -4.25
N ASP A 204 3.11 2.64 -4.31
CA ASP A 204 1.93 1.87 -4.65
C ASP A 204 1.27 1.29 -3.39
N TYR A 205 0.03 1.70 -3.13
CA TYR A 205 -0.81 1.18 -2.06
C TYR A 205 -1.99 0.34 -2.58
N GLY A 206 -2.08 0.12 -3.88
CA GLY A 206 -3.09 -0.72 -4.51
C GLY A 206 -3.43 -0.28 -5.93
N ASP A 207 -3.84 -1.27 -6.72
CA ASP A 207 -4.41 -1.10 -8.05
C ASP A 207 -5.94 -1.11 -7.92
N TYR A 208 -6.52 -0.01 -7.41
CA TYR A 208 -7.97 0.20 -7.32
C TYR A 208 -8.34 1.64 -7.61
N ARG A 209 -9.58 1.87 -8.03
CA ARG A 209 -10.09 3.22 -8.30
C ARG A 209 -10.17 4.00 -6.99
N PRO A 210 -9.58 5.21 -6.92
CA PRO A 210 -9.62 6.02 -5.72
C PRO A 210 -11.07 6.34 -5.36
N LEU A 211 -11.36 6.39 -4.05
CA LEU A 211 -12.68 6.75 -3.54
C LEU A 211 -12.92 8.27 -3.57
N GLY A 212 -11.86 9.05 -3.85
CA GLY A 212 -11.90 10.51 -3.77
C GLY A 212 -11.96 11.00 -2.32
N GLU A 213 -11.48 10.19 -1.36
CA GLU A 213 -11.37 10.60 0.02
C GLU A 213 -10.32 11.70 0.16
N LEU A 214 -10.54 12.62 1.10
CA LEU A 214 -9.66 13.77 1.35
C LEU A 214 -8.18 13.40 1.57
N GLY A 215 -7.93 12.25 2.19
CA GLY A 215 -6.57 11.75 2.47
C GLY A 215 -5.89 11.03 1.30
N GLU A 216 -6.61 10.80 0.21
CA GLU A 216 -6.11 10.11 -0.98
C GLU A 216 -5.58 11.13 -1.99
N PHE A 217 -4.41 10.86 -2.57
CA PHE A 217 -3.84 11.77 -3.57
C PHE A 217 -4.44 11.44 -4.93
N ASN A 218 -4.90 12.44 -5.67
CA ASN A 218 -5.52 12.22 -6.97
C ASN A 218 -4.45 12.09 -8.08
N PHE A 219 -4.14 10.85 -8.49
CA PHE A 219 -3.20 10.55 -9.57
C PHE A 219 -3.83 10.71 -10.96
N ASN A 220 -4.17 11.95 -11.31
CA ASN A 220 -4.80 12.31 -12.59
C ASN A 220 -3.82 13.01 -13.55
N LEU A 221 -4.30 13.36 -14.75
CA LEU A 221 -3.51 14.05 -15.76
C LEU A 221 -3.14 15.48 -15.36
N TYR A 222 -3.92 16.18 -14.53
CA TYR A 222 -3.49 17.46 -13.94
C TYR A 222 -2.15 17.30 -13.19
N TYR A 223 -2.07 16.28 -12.33
CA TYR A 223 -0.84 15.91 -11.63
C TYR A 223 0.26 15.45 -12.62
N ALA A 224 -0.07 14.59 -13.58
CA ALA A 224 0.89 14.05 -14.54
C ALA A 224 1.54 15.15 -15.42
N ARG A 225 0.77 16.19 -15.78
CA ARG A 225 1.19 17.27 -16.69
C ARG A 225 1.92 18.42 -15.99
N ALA A 226 1.86 18.52 -14.67
CA ALA A 226 2.54 19.56 -13.91
C ALA A 226 4.08 19.55 -14.13
N ASN A 227 4.73 20.71 -14.07
CA ASN A 227 6.20 20.78 -14.18
C ASN A 227 6.91 20.32 -12.90
N LYS A 228 6.30 20.60 -11.75
CA LYS A 228 6.68 20.19 -10.41
C LYS A 228 5.43 20.28 -9.53
N VAL A 229 5.39 19.50 -8.46
CA VAL A 229 4.19 19.42 -7.61
C VAL A 229 4.55 19.63 -6.14
N SER A 230 3.63 20.26 -5.44
CA SER A 230 3.66 20.40 -3.99
C SER A 230 2.26 20.18 -3.44
N ILE A 231 2.17 19.53 -2.30
CA ILE A 231 0.95 19.47 -1.52
C ILE A 231 0.87 20.81 -0.78
N VAL A 232 -0.23 21.53 -0.96
CA VAL A 232 -0.49 22.82 -0.32
C VAL A 232 -1.75 22.69 0.52
N LEU A 233 -1.66 23.06 1.78
CA LEU A 233 -2.79 22.98 2.70
C LEU A 233 -3.80 24.10 2.40
N PRO A 234 -5.11 23.80 2.43
CA PRO A 234 -6.15 24.81 2.27
C PRO A 234 -6.17 25.79 3.44
N GLY A 235 -5.81 25.35 4.66
CA GLY A 235 -5.70 26.21 5.84
C GLY A 235 -7.03 26.62 6.47
N ASN A 236 -8.15 26.01 6.03
CA ASN A 236 -9.50 26.36 6.48
C ASN A 236 -9.97 25.51 7.66
N ASP A 237 -9.54 24.24 7.73
CA ASP A 237 -9.93 23.30 8.77
C ASP A 237 -8.73 22.47 9.23
N VAL A 238 -8.55 22.36 10.55
CA VAL A 238 -7.36 21.73 11.16
C VAL A 238 -7.34 20.22 10.91
N TYR A 239 -8.51 19.59 10.91
CA TYR A 239 -8.61 18.16 10.67
C TYR A 239 -8.39 17.84 9.19
N GLU A 240 -8.98 18.62 8.28
CA GLU A 240 -8.73 18.53 6.85
C GLU A 240 -7.24 18.68 6.53
N ASP A 241 -6.58 19.71 7.10
CA ASP A 241 -5.14 19.90 6.96
C ASP A 241 -4.35 18.69 7.47
N LYS A 242 -4.73 18.09 8.60
CA LYS A 242 -4.11 16.85 9.11
C LYS A 242 -4.28 15.70 8.13
N VAL A 243 -5.47 15.51 7.57
CA VAL A 243 -5.76 14.44 6.62
C VAL A 243 -5.00 14.63 5.31
N ILE A 244 -4.94 15.84 4.77
CA ILE A 244 -4.17 16.17 3.55
C ILE A 244 -2.67 15.94 3.77
N LYS A 245 -2.15 16.23 4.97
CA LYS A 245 -0.74 15.96 5.30
C LYS A 245 -0.36 14.48 5.16
N GLU A 246 -1.29 13.55 5.33
CA GLU A 246 -1.05 12.11 5.15
C GLU A 246 -0.71 11.75 3.69
N GLN A 247 -1.04 12.61 2.72
CA GLN A 247 -0.73 12.35 1.31
C GLN A 247 0.78 12.28 1.04
N ILE A 248 1.63 12.86 1.89
CA ILE A 248 3.10 12.81 1.71
C ILE A 248 3.65 11.38 1.73
N PHE A 249 2.97 10.44 2.40
CA PHE A 249 3.39 9.04 2.47
C PHE A 249 3.24 8.30 1.13
N GLN A 250 2.56 8.89 0.15
CA GLN A 250 2.44 8.32 -1.20
C GLN A 250 3.65 8.69 -2.09
N PHE A 251 4.63 9.44 -1.55
CA PHE A 251 5.79 9.90 -2.29
C PHE A 251 7.09 9.61 -1.56
N LEU A 252 8.15 9.42 -2.33
CA LEU A 252 9.50 9.19 -1.83
C LEU A 252 10.50 10.15 -2.51
N ASP A 253 11.48 10.63 -1.75
CA ASP A 253 12.60 11.37 -2.34
C ASP A 253 13.43 10.45 -3.24
N ILE A 254 13.74 10.91 -4.45
CA ILE A 254 14.57 10.16 -5.40
C ILE A 254 15.98 9.90 -4.85
N ALA A 255 16.54 10.80 -4.03
CA ALA A 255 17.83 10.56 -3.39
C ALA A 255 17.76 9.46 -2.34
N ALA A 256 16.68 9.41 -1.54
CA ALA A 256 16.44 8.36 -0.57
C ALA A 256 16.17 7.00 -1.24
N TYR A 257 15.47 7.00 -2.38
CA TYR A 257 15.26 5.82 -3.22
C TYR A 257 16.59 5.21 -3.71
N PHE A 258 17.49 6.03 -4.27
CA PHE A 258 18.80 5.51 -4.69
C PHE A 258 19.68 5.16 -3.49
N GLY A 259 19.62 5.94 -2.42
CA GLY A 259 20.40 5.67 -1.21
C GLY A 259 19.97 4.39 -0.48
N SER A 260 18.72 3.94 -0.61
CA SER A 260 18.28 2.64 -0.09
C SER A 260 18.92 1.43 -0.78
N HIS A 261 19.65 1.63 -1.88
CA HIS A 261 20.46 0.59 -2.52
C HIS A 261 21.83 0.41 -1.85
N THR A 262 22.20 1.24 -0.86
CA THR A 262 23.54 1.23 -0.26
C THR A 262 23.86 -0.09 0.46
N ASP A 263 22.87 -0.69 1.13
CA ASP A 263 23.12 -1.84 2.00
C ASP A 263 23.44 -3.12 1.20
N ASN A 264 22.67 -3.40 0.15
CA ASN A 264 22.80 -4.63 -0.64
C ASN A 264 22.43 -4.48 -2.13
N GLY A 265 22.24 -3.25 -2.62
CA GLY A 265 21.80 -2.98 -3.98
C GLY A 265 22.89 -2.48 -4.92
N THR A 266 22.52 -2.31 -6.19
CA THR A 266 23.37 -1.73 -7.24
C THR A 266 22.64 -0.62 -7.97
N VAL A 267 23.32 0.51 -8.16
CA VAL A 267 22.86 1.58 -9.05
C VAL A 267 23.79 1.67 -10.25
N ILE A 268 23.24 1.50 -11.44
CA ILE A 268 23.98 1.62 -12.70
C ILE A 268 23.95 3.08 -13.14
N ILE A 269 25.10 3.70 -13.36
CA ILE A 269 25.20 5.04 -13.94
C ILE A 269 25.73 4.96 -15.37
N ASP A 270 25.29 5.89 -16.21
CA ASP A 270 25.89 6.12 -17.53
C ASP A 270 26.79 7.36 -17.45
N ASN A 271 28.06 7.19 -17.80
CA ASN A 271 29.03 8.26 -17.94
C ASN A 271 29.47 8.36 -19.40
N ASN A 272 28.71 9.14 -20.18
CA ASN A 272 28.95 9.38 -21.60
C ASN A 272 29.09 8.08 -22.44
N GLY A 273 28.19 7.13 -22.22
CA GLY A 273 28.12 5.84 -22.93
C GLY A 273 28.84 4.69 -22.23
N THR A 274 29.56 4.95 -21.13
CA THR A 274 30.15 3.89 -20.30
C THR A 274 29.24 3.62 -19.10
N LYS A 275 28.76 2.37 -18.99
CA LYS A 275 27.93 1.93 -17.85
C LYS A 275 28.82 1.51 -16.69
N GLU A 276 28.58 2.05 -15.50
CA GLU A 276 29.32 1.73 -14.29
C GLU A 276 28.37 1.31 -13.16
N ASN A 277 28.67 0.18 -12.52
CA ASN A 277 27.92 -0.28 -11.34
C ASN A 277 28.44 0.42 -10.09
N LYS A 278 27.54 1.02 -9.31
CA LYS A 278 27.83 1.65 -8.02
C LYS A 278 27.15 0.86 -6.90
N THR A 279 27.91 0.56 -5.86
CA THR A 279 27.47 -0.17 -4.66
C THR A 279 28.00 0.54 -3.41
N GLY A 280 27.35 0.33 -2.25
CA GLY A 280 27.79 0.90 -0.99
C GLY A 280 28.07 2.41 -1.05
N THR A 281 29.20 2.84 -0.51
CA THR A 281 29.60 4.27 -0.43
C THR A 281 29.85 4.93 -1.80
N ALA A 282 30.01 4.15 -2.88
CA ALA A 282 30.12 4.69 -4.23
C ALA A 282 28.79 5.29 -4.72
N ILE A 283 27.65 4.80 -4.20
CA ILE A 283 26.34 5.39 -4.49
C ILE A 283 26.28 6.82 -3.95
N TYR A 284 26.71 7.02 -2.70
CA TYR A 284 26.77 8.37 -2.11
C TYR A 284 27.65 9.34 -2.92
N SER A 285 28.88 8.91 -3.25
CA SER A 285 29.88 9.80 -3.87
C SER A 285 29.72 9.98 -5.39
N ALA A 286 29.03 9.09 -6.10
CA ALA A 286 28.84 9.18 -7.55
C ALA A 286 27.40 9.45 -7.98
N VAL A 287 26.40 8.96 -7.25
CA VAL A 287 24.98 9.06 -7.62
C VAL A 287 24.31 10.24 -6.91
N LEU A 288 24.51 10.35 -5.60
CA LEU A 288 23.77 11.32 -4.77
C LEU A 288 24.44 12.70 -4.69
N THR A 289 25.66 12.86 -5.20
CA THR A 289 26.51 14.03 -4.98
C THR A 289 25.85 15.38 -5.23
N ASN A 290 24.99 15.45 -6.26
CA ASN A 290 24.34 16.68 -6.72
C ASN A 290 22.96 16.94 -6.09
N PHE A 291 22.49 16.07 -5.19
CA PHE A 291 21.27 16.30 -4.41
C PHE A 291 21.57 17.07 -3.13
N ASN A 292 20.70 18.02 -2.81
CA ASN A 292 20.70 18.70 -1.52
C ASN A 292 20.21 17.76 -0.39
N THR A 293 19.40 16.77 -0.72
CA THR A 293 18.85 15.77 0.22
C THR A 293 19.76 14.55 0.43
N LYS A 294 20.99 14.55 -0.12
CA LYS A 294 21.91 13.39 -0.09
C LYS A 294 22.29 12.86 1.30
N ASN A 295 22.05 13.65 2.35
CA ASN A 295 22.30 13.29 3.74
C ASN A 295 21.01 13.28 4.58
N GLN A 296 19.83 13.09 3.99
CA GLN A 296 18.57 13.13 4.70
C GLN A 296 18.05 11.74 5.05
N LEU A 297 17.83 11.50 6.33
CA LEU A 297 17.02 10.41 6.85
C LEU A 297 15.57 10.87 6.93
N TYR A 298 14.69 10.16 6.24
CA TYR A 298 13.23 10.28 6.39
C TYR A 298 12.74 9.15 7.29
N LEU A 299 12.11 9.46 8.42
CA LEU A 299 11.50 8.47 9.31
C LEU A 299 9.99 8.65 9.30
N TYR A 300 9.32 7.67 8.69
CA TYR A 300 7.87 7.53 8.62
C TYR A 300 7.41 6.50 9.66
N ILE A 301 6.44 6.89 10.48
CA ILE A 301 5.85 6.05 11.51
C ILE A 301 4.35 6.00 11.26
N GLN A 302 3.89 4.85 10.78
CA GLN A 302 2.47 4.53 10.69
C GLN A 302 2.00 3.97 12.03
N SER A 303 0.80 4.35 12.43
CA SER A 303 0.19 3.92 13.69
C SER A 303 -1.29 3.58 13.49
N ASP A 304 -2.09 3.86 14.51
CA ASP A 304 -3.49 3.48 14.63
C ASP A 304 -4.30 3.83 13.37
N ARG A 305 -5.16 2.88 12.98
CA ARG A 305 -6.03 3.00 11.79
C ARG A 305 -5.28 3.46 10.53
N THR A 306 -4.03 3.04 10.34
CA THR A 306 -3.19 3.39 9.17
C THR A 306 -2.91 4.89 8.98
N ARG A 307 -3.05 5.69 10.05
CA ARG A 307 -2.65 7.10 10.08
C ARG A 307 -1.22 7.24 10.60
N SER A 308 -0.63 8.43 10.46
CA SER A 308 0.66 8.75 11.06
C SER A 308 0.64 8.69 12.58
N TYR A 309 1.82 8.49 13.16
CA TYR A 309 1.99 8.46 14.61
C TYR A 309 1.51 9.76 15.26
N ASN A 310 0.73 9.61 16.35
CA ASN A 310 0.09 10.70 17.06
C ASN A 310 -0.92 11.54 16.26
N PHE A 311 -1.47 11.02 15.15
CA PHE A 311 -2.51 11.72 14.38
C PHE A 311 -3.70 12.17 15.25
N TYR A 312 -4.16 11.28 16.13
CA TYR A 312 -5.28 11.49 17.07
C TYR A 312 -4.89 12.16 18.39
N GLY A 313 -3.62 12.52 18.60
CA GLY A 313 -3.14 13.08 19.88
C GLY A 313 -3.06 12.07 21.03
N THR A 314 -3.19 10.77 20.74
CA THR A 314 -3.16 9.70 21.75
C THR A 314 -1.78 9.53 22.37
N TYR A 315 -0.71 9.84 21.64
CA TYR A 315 0.70 9.63 22.01
C TYR A 315 1.37 10.87 22.59
N ASN A 316 0.64 11.80 23.20
CA ASN A 316 1.25 12.98 23.82
C ASN A 316 1.99 12.65 25.12
N ILE A 317 3.20 13.18 25.27
CA ILE A 317 3.99 13.17 26.50
C ILE A 317 3.47 14.30 27.39
N ALA A 318 2.75 13.92 28.46
CA ALA A 318 2.09 14.85 29.36
C ALA A 318 1.18 15.84 28.59
N GLU A 319 1.02 17.07 29.09
CA GLU A 319 0.21 18.12 28.44
C GLU A 319 0.97 18.87 27.34
N THR A 320 1.92 18.22 26.66
CA THR A 320 2.71 18.81 25.57
C THR A 320 2.42 18.13 24.24
N ASP A 321 2.79 18.78 23.13
CA ASP A 321 2.70 18.20 21.78
C ASP A 321 3.82 17.18 21.48
N ASN A 322 4.78 17.00 22.39
CA ASN A 322 5.82 16.00 22.21
C ASN A 322 5.19 14.60 22.23
N SER A 323 5.64 13.71 21.35
CA SER A 323 5.01 12.40 21.20
C SER A 323 5.96 11.22 21.23
N LEU A 324 7.27 11.44 21.17
CA LEU A 324 8.26 10.38 21.38
C LEU A 324 9.52 10.95 21.97
N LYS A 325 10.40 10.05 22.41
CA LYS A 325 11.78 10.35 22.76
C LYS A 325 12.69 9.99 21.61
N TYR A 326 13.57 10.93 21.23
CA TYR A 326 14.49 10.80 20.10
C TYR A 326 15.90 11.20 20.51
N GLY A 327 16.93 10.52 19.97
CA GLY A 327 18.31 10.96 20.11
C GLY A 327 19.27 10.19 19.19
N THR A 328 20.50 10.70 19.06
CA THR A 328 21.61 10.00 18.36
C THR A 328 22.54 9.26 19.32
N VAL A 329 22.27 9.34 20.63
CA VAL A 329 23.00 8.64 21.69
C VAL A 329 21.98 8.05 22.68
N VAL A 330 22.15 6.77 23.01
CA VAL A 330 21.19 5.97 23.80
C VAL A 330 20.84 6.53 25.18
N ASN A 331 21.74 7.27 25.83
CA ASN A 331 21.53 7.79 27.19
C ASN A 331 21.12 9.27 27.24
N SER A 332 20.79 9.87 26.10
CA SER A 332 20.46 11.31 26.00
C SER A 332 19.30 11.58 25.06
N LEU A 333 18.26 10.74 25.11
CA LEU A 333 17.04 10.98 24.34
C LEU A 333 16.28 12.18 24.92
N THR A 334 15.68 12.98 24.05
CA THR A 334 14.86 14.13 24.41
C THR A 334 13.44 13.97 23.88
N ASP A 335 12.46 14.48 24.62
CA ASP A 335 11.08 14.56 24.17
C ASP A 335 10.98 15.40 22.91
N ARG A 336 10.20 14.93 21.94
CA ARG A 336 10.12 15.52 20.60
C ARG A 336 8.73 15.32 20.02
N ILE A 337 8.24 16.32 19.32
CA ILE A 337 7.08 16.22 18.42
C ILE A 337 7.46 15.33 17.23
N TYR A 338 6.60 14.36 16.87
CA TYR A 338 6.69 13.63 15.61
C TYR A 338 6.30 14.53 14.42
N ALA A 339 7.13 15.52 14.11
CA ALA A 339 6.94 16.37 12.95
C ALA A 339 8.23 17.05 12.51
N THR A 340 8.28 17.41 11.23
CA THR A 340 9.28 18.33 10.67
C THR A 340 8.55 19.46 9.99
N GLN A 341 8.71 20.68 10.51
CA GLN A 341 7.95 21.85 10.07
C GLN A 341 6.43 21.57 10.01
N GLY A 342 5.87 20.84 10.98
CA GLY A 342 4.44 20.55 11.03
C GLY A 342 3.95 19.43 10.09
N TRP A 343 4.82 18.76 9.34
CA TRP A 343 4.50 17.57 8.55
C TRP A 343 4.81 16.29 9.32
N PRO A 344 4.00 15.21 9.22
CA PRO A 344 4.11 14.00 10.04
C PRO A 344 5.24 13.06 9.59
N VAL A 345 6.46 13.59 9.57
CA VAL A 345 7.70 12.89 9.22
C VAL A 345 8.84 13.50 10.01
N ILE A 346 9.79 12.69 10.47
CA ILE A 346 11.07 13.19 10.97
C ILE A 346 12.06 13.21 9.81
N ILE A 347 12.59 14.39 9.45
CA ILE A 347 13.61 14.57 8.41
C ILE A 347 14.85 15.16 9.06
N GLU A 348 15.95 14.42 9.06
CA GLU A 348 17.20 14.84 9.70
C GLU A 348 18.44 14.45 8.93
N SER A 349 19.58 15.03 9.31
CA SER A 349 20.90 14.66 8.81
C SER A 349 21.83 14.23 9.94
N PRO A 350 21.53 13.13 10.65
CA PRO A 350 22.35 12.66 11.76
C PRO A 350 23.77 12.33 11.27
N SER A 351 24.76 12.65 12.10
CA SER A 351 26.18 12.36 11.87
C SER A 351 26.59 10.94 12.31
N THR A 352 25.61 10.13 12.71
CA THR A 352 25.77 8.76 13.19
C THR A 352 24.86 7.84 12.38
N SER A 353 25.29 6.59 12.17
CA SER A 353 24.44 5.57 11.54
C SER A 353 23.25 5.20 12.41
N SER A 354 23.40 5.25 13.73
CA SER A 354 22.34 4.89 14.67
C SER A 354 21.52 6.10 15.09
N ILE A 355 20.21 5.90 15.16
CA ILE A 355 19.27 6.77 15.88
C ILE A 355 18.51 5.94 16.91
N PHE A 356 18.12 6.59 18.01
CA PHE A 356 17.46 5.95 19.14
C PHE A 356 16.07 6.54 19.33
N LEU A 357 15.08 5.65 19.44
CA LEU A 357 13.67 6.00 19.60
C LEU A 357 13.10 5.35 20.86
N GLN A 358 12.18 6.03 21.51
CA GLN A 358 11.37 5.45 22.57
C GLN A 358 9.95 5.98 22.46
N PHE A 359 8.98 5.07 22.36
CA PHE A 359 7.58 5.36 22.10
C PHE A 359 6.75 5.32 23.39
N LEU A 360 5.59 6.00 23.40
CA LEU A 360 4.60 5.79 24.45
C LEU A 360 3.82 4.51 24.25
N THR A 361 3.49 3.84 25.36
CA THR A 361 2.63 2.66 25.40
C THR A 361 1.80 2.64 26.68
N ASP A 362 0.62 2.03 26.62
CA ASP A 362 -0.19 1.67 27.79
C ASP A 362 0.11 0.24 28.27
N ASN A 363 1.12 -0.41 27.71
CA ASN A 363 1.51 -1.80 27.96
C ASN A 363 0.40 -2.83 27.65
N ASN A 364 -0.55 -2.50 26.76
CA ASN A 364 -1.56 -3.44 26.33
C ASN A 364 -0.94 -4.62 25.57
N VAL A 365 -1.56 -5.80 25.70
CA VAL A 365 -1.08 -7.05 25.09
C VAL A 365 -1.04 -7.01 23.56
N ASN A 366 -1.84 -6.15 22.92
CA ASN A 366 -1.86 -6.00 21.46
C ASN A 366 -0.72 -5.12 20.94
N THR A 367 0.10 -4.52 21.83
CA THR A 367 1.23 -3.68 21.43
C THR A 367 2.16 -4.42 20.47
N VAL A 368 2.44 -3.80 19.33
CA VAL A 368 3.31 -4.38 18.30
C VAL A 368 4.04 -3.29 17.52
N LEU A 369 5.29 -3.59 17.19
CA LEU A 369 6.14 -2.80 16.33
C LEU A 369 6.70 -3.67 15.21
N TYR A 370 6.72 -3.11 14.01
CA TYR A 370 7.31 -3.73 12.83
C TYR A 370 8.08 -2.71 12.00
N GLY A 371 9.34 -3.00 11.69
CA GLY A 371 10.15 -2.22 10.75
C GLY A 371 9.96 -2.69 9.30
N GLN A 372 8.93 -2.20 8.60
CA GLN A 372 8.65 -2.53 7.19
C GLN A 372 9.85 -2.23 6.28
N LYS A 373 10.43 -1.04 6.44
CA LYS A 373 11.67 -0.65 5.79
C LYS A 373 12.53 0.03 6.85
N ALA A 374 13.15 -0.76 7.72
CA ALA A 374 14.08 -0.24 8.73
C ALA A 374 14.97 -1.39 9.19
N THR A 375 16.12 -1.10 9.80
CA THR A 375 16.93 -2.11 10.48
C THR A 375 16.94 -1.81 11.97
N ILE A 376 16.19 -2.61 12.74
CA ILE A 376 16.07 -2.45 14.20
C ILE A 376 17.08 -3.39 14.86
N LEU A 377 18.20 -2.84 15.35
CA LEU A 377 19.34 -3.64 15.83
C LEU A 377 19.02 -4.44 17.10
N ASN A 378 18.13 -3.92 17.93
CA ASN A 378 17.69 -4.54 19.17
C ASN A 378 16.23 -5.00 19.12
N GLY A 379 15.70 -5.27 17.91
CA GLY A 379 14.43 -5.95 17.72
C GLY A 379 14.52 -7.44 18.07
N ALA A 380 13.38 -8.09 18.31
CA ALA A 380 13.34 -9.48 18.75
C ALA A 380 13.76 -10.45 17.63
N LYS A 381 13.09 -10.37 16.47
CA LYS A 381 13.39 -11.14 15.26
C LYS A 381 12.63 -10.52 14.07
N ASN A 382 13.19 -10.60 12.85
CA ASN A 382 12.50 -10.18 11.63
C ASN A 382 11.98 -8.72 11.69
N ASN A 383 12.72 -7.81 12.34
CA ASN A 383 12.29 -6.43 12.62
C ASN A 383 10.98 -6.27 13.41
N PHE A 384 10.50 -7.34 14.08
CA PHE A 384 9.35 -7.27 14.99
C PHE A 384 9.77 -7.04 16.43
N SER A 385 8.89 -6.39 17.18
CA SER A 385 8.88 -6.39 18.65
C SER A 385 7.45 -6.38 19.14
N ASN A 386 7.08 -7.36 19.95
CA ASN A 386 5.76 -7.42 20.58
C ASN A 386 5.76 -6.69 21.94
N ALA A 387 4.61 -6.70 22.62
CA ALA A 387 4.45 -6.11 23.95
C ALA A 387 5.54 -6.54 24.96
N GLN A 388 5.88 -7.83 25.02
CA GLN A 388 6.89 -8.36 25.94
C GLN A 388 8.31 -7.95 25.56
N ASP A 389 8.59 -7.78 24.27
CA ASP A 389 9.87 -7.29 23.78
C ASP A 389 10.05 -5.80 24.11
N LEU A 390 8.95 -5.03 24.08
CA LEU A 390 8.95 -3.57 24.23
C LEU A 390 8.77 -3.08 25.68
N ILE A 391 8.27 -3.89 26.60
CA ILE A 391 7.98 -3.46 27.98
C ILE A 391 9.25 -3.24 28.81
N LEU A 392 9.34 -2.12 29.53
CA LEU A 392 10.39 -1.90 30.53
C LEU A 392 10.07 -2.66 31.83
N PRO A 393 11.09 -3.08 32.61
CA PRO A 393 10.86 -3.62 33.95
C PRO A 393 10.06 -2.63 34.80
N ALA A 394 9.18 -3.16 35.66
CA ALA A 394 8.48 -2.35 36.64
C ALA A 394 9.47 -1.67 37.59
N ASP A 395 9.11 -0.46 38.05
CA ASP A 395 9.89 0.23 39.08
C ASP A 395 9.85 -0.49 40.44
N GLU A 396 10.57 0.01 41.44
CA GLU A 396 10.59 -0.58 42.79
C GLU A 396 9.21 -0.65 43.46
N ALA A 397 8.26 0.18 43.01
CA ALA A 397 6.88 0.20 43.47
C ALA A 397 5.94 -0.68 42.63
N GLY A 398 6.46 -1.36 41.60
CA GLY A 398 5.69 -2.22 40.72
C GLY A 398 4.94 -1.49 39.60
N ASN A 399 5.17 -0.20 39.39
CA ASN A 399 4.54 0.55 38.32
C ASN A 399 5.25 0.29 36.99
N LEU A 400 4.45 0.11 35.94
CA LEU A 400 4.96 0.00 34.58
C LEU A 400 5.23 1.39 33.99
N SER A 401 6.33 1.50 33.24
CA SER A 401 6.65 2.70 32.47
C SER A 401 5.61 2.94 31.37
N SER A 402 5.27 4.21 31.13
CA SER A 402 4.48 4.63 29.96
C SER A 402 5.30 4.69 28.67
N PHE A 403 6.57 4.30 28.72
CA PHE A 403 7.50 4.26 27.59
C PHE A 403 7.99 2.84 27.32
N THR A 404 8.19 2.53 26.04
CA THR A 404 8.83 1.28 25.59
C THR A 404 10.31 1.23 25.99
N LYS A 405 10.96 0.08 25.79
CA LYS A 405 12.43 0.03 25.68
C LYS A 405 12.90 0.96 24.57
N ILE A 406 14.13 1.44 24.70
CA ILE A 406 14.79 2.23 23.66
C ILE A 406 15.07 1.31 22.47
N LEU A 407 14.71 1.75 21.28
CA LEU A 407 14.92 1.07 20.01
C LEU A 407 16.06 1.74 19.27
N GLU A 408 16.96 0.94 18.70
CA GLU A 408 18.08 1.42 17.89
C GLU A 408 17.83 1.10 16.42
N LEU A 409 17.77 2.14 15.59
CA LEU A 409 17.69 2.02 14.14
C LEU A 409 19.05 2.28 13.51
N SER A 410 19.52 1.35 12.69
CA SER A 410 20.74 1.49 11.89
C SER A 410 20.43 2.06 10.51
N ASN A 411 21.28 2.96 10.04
CA ASN A 411 21.18 3.63 8.75
C ASN A 411 22.53 3.60 8.02
N PRO A 412 22.54 3.52 6.68
CA PRO A 412 23.77 3.58 5.90
C PRO A 412 24.49 4.92 6.10
N ASN A 413 25.82 4.89 6.22
CA ASN A 413 26.66 6.09 6.25
C ASN A 413 27.83 5.95 5.25
N SER A 414 28.38 7.09 4.83
CA SER A 414 29.45 7.10 3.83
C SER A 414 30.83 6.77 4.40
N SER A 415 31.00 6.91 5.71
CA SER A 415 32.17 6.49 6.49
C SER A 415 31.85 6.61 7.99
N PHE A 416 32.78 6.15 8.85
CA PHE A 416 32.65 6.29 10.30
C PHE A 416 32.51 7.77 10.70
N ASN A 417 31.50 8.10 11.52
CA ASN A 417 31.12 9.47 11.89
C ASN A 417 30.81 10.42 10.73
N ALA A 418 30.44 9.88 9.56
CA ALA A 418 29.89 10.68 8.48
C ALA A 418 28.36 10.78 8.58
N PRO A 419 27.77 11.84 8.00
CA PRO A 419 26.33 11.91 7.83
C PRO A 419 25.78 10.64 7.18
N VAL A 420 24.58 10.27 7.59
CA VAL A 420 23.82 9.20 6.95
C VAL A 420 23.67 9.48 5.46
N ILE A 421 23.75 8.43 4.67
CA ILE A 421 23.39 8.48 3.25
C ILE A 421 21.86 8.61 3.19
N SER A 422 21.36 9.41 2.26
CA SER A 422 19.93 9.63 2.10
C SER A 422 19.16 8.31 2.10
N THR A 423 18.21 8.17 3.02
CA THR A 423 17.49 6.91 3.21
C THR A 423 16.11 7.19 3.81
N PHE A 424 15.23 6.21 3.73
CA PHE A 424 13.91 6.29 4.32
C PHE A 424 13.65 5.05 5.19
N ASN A 425 13.12 5.31 6.38
CA ASN A 425 12.68 4.29 7.31
C ASN A 425 11.16 4.32 7.45
N ILE A 426 10.54 3.15 7.38
CA ILE A 426 9.10 2.96 7.64
C ILE A 426 8.95 2.00 8.82
N ILE A 427 8.34 2.51 9.89
CA ILE A 427 7.96 1.75 11.08
C ILE A 427 6.44 1.74 11.20
N ILE A 428 5.88 0.61 11.57
CA ILE A 428 4.48 0.47 11.94
C ILE A 428 4.43 0.18 13.44
N TYR A 429 3.72 1.01 14.18
CA TYR A 429 3.66 0.93 15.64
C TYR A 429 2.23 1.14 16.17
N GLN A 430 1.74 0.15 16.92
CA GLN A 430 0.49 0.24 17.67
C GLN A 430 0.83 0.04 19.13
N GLY A 431 0.72 1.10 19.93
CA GLY A 431 1.20 1.11 21.31
C GLY A 431 0.15 1.40 22.37
N MET A 432 -1.00 1.94 21.96
CA MET A 432 -2.07 2.35 22.87
C MET A 432 -3.45 1.99 22.33
N VAL A 433 -4.35 1.69 23.26
CA VAL A 433 -5.74 1.40 22.97
C VAL A 433 -6.52 2.71 22.84
N TYR A 434 -7.05 2.97 21.63
CA TYR A 434 -8.00 4.08 21.40
C TYR A 434 -9.45 3.59 21.55
N LYS A 435 -10.39 4.54 21.51
CA LYS A 435 -11.82 4.29 21.74
C LYS A 435 -12.68 4.93 20.67
N TYR A 436 -13.82 4.31 20.39
CA TYR A 436 -14.85 4.82 19.47
C TYR A 436 -16.05 5.31 20.23
N LEU A 437 -16.63 6.45 19.81
CA LEU A 437 -17.95 6.85 20.29
C LEU A 437 -18.99 5.89 19.70
N ALA A 438 -19.61 5.07 20.55
CA ALA A 438 -20.61 4.07 20.17
C ALA A 438 -22.05 4.52 20.44
N GLY A 439 -22.23 5.64 21.15
CA GLY A 439 -23.53 6.23 21.47
C GLY A 439 -23.44 7.21 22.63
N GLU A 440 -24.59 7.66 23.10
CA GLU A 440 -24.72 8.53 24.27
C GLU A 440 -25.80 7.96 25.19
N THR A 441 -25.63 8.13 26.50
CA THR A 441 -26.62 7.78 27.53
C THR A 441 -26.80 8.95 28.50
N LEU A 442 -27.88 8.96 29.25
CA LEU A 442 -28.08 9.94 30.31
C LEU A 442 -27.39 9.46 31.60
N ASP A 443 -26.64 10.36 32.24
CA ASP A 443 -26.15 10.15 33.60
C ASP A 443 -27.28 10.29 34.64
N GLU A 444 -26.94 10.10 35.92
CA GLU A 444 -27.87 10.23 37.04
C GLU A 444 -28.49 11.65 37.18
N ASN A 445 -27.93 12.64 36.48
CA ASN A 445 -28.37 14.04 36.45
C ASN A 445 -29.04 14.44 35.13
N ASN A 446 -29.38 13.48 34.25
CA ASN A 446 -29.92 13.70 32.91
C ASN A 446 -28.98 14.47 31.94
N ASN A 447 -27.66 14.38 32.13
CA ASN A 447 -26.69 14.88 31.15
C ASN A 447 -26.30 13.77 30.18
N LEU A 448 -26.17 14.12 28.91
CA LEU A 448 -25.64 13.20 27.89
C LEU A 448 -24.17 12.87 28.18
N THR A 449 -23.88 11.59 28.27
CA THR A 449 -22.56 11.02 28.54
C THR A 449 -22.21 10.04 27.43
N PRO A 450 -21.01 10.15 26.82
CA PRO A 450 -20.60 9.28 25.73
C PRO A 450 -20.37 7.84 26.20
N ILE A 451 -20.85 6.89 25.41
CA ILE A 451 -20.52 5.46 25.52
C ILE A 451 -19.38 5.16 24.56
N TYR A 452 -18.31 4.57 25.08
CA TYR A 452 -17.13 4.24 24.29
C TYR A 452 -17.00 2.73 24.05
N PHE A 453 -16.74 2.36 22.80
CA PHE A 453 -16.32 1.01 22.41
C PHE A 453 -14.80 0.95 22.31
N THR A 454 -14.22 -0.17 22.76
CA THR A 454 -12.78 -0.43 22.71
C THR A 454 -12.51 -1.53 21.69
N PRO A 455 -11.65 -1.30 20.68
CA PRO A 455 -11.37 -2.30 19.65
C PRO A 455 -10.73 -3.55 20.22
N ILE A 456 -11.05 -4.69 19.61
CA ILE A 456 -10.34 -5.96 19.80
C ILE A 456 -9.14 -6.07 18.85
N PHE A 457 -8.33 -7.12 19.03
CA PHE A 457 -7.10 -7.30 18.24
C PHE A 457 -7.32 -7.36 16.72
N LEU A 458 -8.48 -7.83 16.24
CA LEU A 458 -8.79 -7.91 14.80
C LEU A 458 -9.44 -6.63 14.23
N ASP A 459 -9.85 -5.71 15.09
CA ASP A 459 -10.46 -4.48 14.64
C ASP A 459 -9.44 -3.59 13.92
N ASP A 460 -9.89 -2.81 12.95
CA ASP A 460 -9.07 -1.94 12.08
C ASP A 460 -8.14 -2.64 11.09
N ILE A 461 -8.18 -3.98 11.07
CA ILE A 461 -7.52 -4.79 10.05
C ILE A 461 -8.25 -4.66 8.72
N PHE A 462 -9.56 -4.81 8.63
CA PHE A 462 -10.26 -4.82 7.34
C PHE A 462 -10.81 -3.45 6.95
N ASP A 463 -10.40 -2.97 5.77
CA ASP A 463 -11.00 -1.79 5.14
C ASP A 463 -12.38 -2.16 4.58
N LEU A 464 -13.36 -1.27 4.71
CA LEU A 464 -14.69 -1.52 4.14
C LEU A 464 -14.59 -1.53 2.60
N GLY A 465 -15.10 -2.57 1.96
CA GLY A 465 -15.00 -2.80 0.52
C GLY A 465 -15.94 -1.92 -0.29
N THR A 466 -15.62 -0.63 -0.39
CA THR A 466 -16.33 0.35 -1.22
C THR A 466 -15.59 0.67 -2.51
N THR A 467 -14.36 0.18 -2.65
CA THR A 467 -13.50 0.41 -3.82
C THR A 467 -13.89 -0.48 -4.99
N SER A 468 -13.65 0.01 -6.21
CA SER A 468 -13.79 -0.75 -7.45
C SER A 468 -12.43 -1.02 -8.09
N ASN A 469 -12.35 -2.10 -8.86
CA ASN A 469 -11.16 -2.42 -9.65
C ASN A 469 -11.09 -1.55 -10.93
N PHE A 470 -9.94 -1.46 -11.57
CA PHE A 470 -9.78 -0.81 -12.86
C PHE A 470 -10.27 -1.66 -14.05
N VAL A 471 -10.18 -2.99 -13.93
CA VAL A 471 -10.71 -3.97 -14.91
C VAL A 471 -12.23 -3.82 -15.01
N THR A 472 -12.76 -3.59 -16.21
CA THR A 472 -14.16 -3.25 -16.45
C THR A 472 -15.11 -4.43 -16.19
N GLU A 473 -16.38 -4.09 -15.93
CA GLU A 473 -17.44 -4.98 -15.45
C GLU A 473 -17.88 -6.08 -16.43
N GLU A 474 -17.21 -6.28 -17.58
CA GLU A 474 -17.59 -7.33 -18.54
C GLU A 474 -17.52 -8.74 -17.91
N ASN A 475 -16.64 -8.94 -16.91
CA ASN A 475 -16.64 -10.13 -16.07
C ASN A 475 -17.60 -10.03 -14.87
N GLN A 476 -18.90 -9.99 -15.16
CA GLN A 476 -19.98 -10.60 -14.35
C GLN A 476 -19.88 -10.46 -12.82
N GLY A 477 -19.37 -9.35 -12.26
CA GLY A 477 -19.33 -9.10 -10.81
C GLY A 477 -18.29 -9.87 -9.98
N VAL A 478 -17.33 -10.59 -10.58
CA VAL A 478 -16.24 -11.27 -9.85
C VAL A 478 -14.93 -10.49 -9.94
N TYR A 479 -14.33 -10.11 -8.81
CA TYR A 479 -13.02 -9.45 -8.83
C TYR A 479 -12.26 -9.58 -7.50
N LYS A 480 -10.94 -9.37 -7.57
CA LYS A 480 -10.03 -9.30 -6.42
C LYS A 480 -9.34 -7.94 -6.40
N ILE A 481 -9.36 -7.26 -5.26
CA ILE A 481 -8.62 -6.03 -4.98
C ILE A 481 -7.61 -6.32 -3.87
N SER A 482 -6.36 -5.92 -4.09
CA SER A 482 -5.30 -6.00 -3.09
C SER A 482 -4.98 -4.59 -2.56
N PHE A 483 -4.95 -4.42 -1.24
CA PHE A 483 -4.52 -3.19 -0.58
C PHE A 483 -3.12 -3.39 -0.01
N TYR A 484 -2.12 -2.70 -0.59
CA TYR A 484 -0.71 -2.90 -0.25
C TYR A 484 -0.23 -2.12 0.97
N LYS A 485 -1.10 -1.31 1.59
CA LYS A 485 -0.77 -0.63 2.85
C LYS A 485 -0.74 -1.64 3.99
N ILE A 486 0.47 -1.92 4.48
CA ILE A 486 0.70 -2.93 5.51
C ILE A 486 0.05 -2.52 6.83
N LYS A 487 -0.54 -3.49 7.52
CA LYS A 487 -1.07 -3.40 8.88
C LYS A 487 -0.36 -4.42 9.76
N VAL A 488 -0.43 -4.22 11.07
CA VAL A 488 0.13 -5.14 12.05
C VAL A 488 -0.97 -5.70 12.92
N LEU A 489 -0.80 -6.95 13.33
CA LEU A 489 -1.74 -7.69 14.16
C LEU A 489 -0.95 -8.45 15.21
N ASN A 490 -1.37 -8.35 16.46
CA ASN A 490 -0.82 -9.15 17.54
C ASN A 490 -1.92 -10.03 18.12
N ASN A 491 -1.85 -11.34 17.86
CA ASN A 491 -2.90 -12.27 18.25
C ASN A 491 -2.64 -12.82 19.65
N PHE A 492 -3.47 -12.41 20.59
CA PHE A 492 -3.49 -12.93 21.96
C PHE A 492 -4.80 -13.68 22.25
N PHE A 493 -4.69 -14.83 22.91
CA PHE A 493 -5.85 -15.62 23.33
C PHE A 493 -5.58 -16.34 24.65
N GLU A 494 -6.52 -16.26 25.60
CA GLU A 494 -6.43 -16.89 26.93
C GLU A 494 -5.06 -16.68 27.62
N GLY A 495 -4.52 -15.45 27.51
CA GLY A 495 -3.22 -15.09 28.09
C GLY A 495 -1.99 -15.63 27.34
N LYS A 496 -2.17 -16.21 26.15
CA LYS A 496 -1.09 -16.73 25.31
C LYS A 496 -0.97 -15.93 24.01
N GLN A 497 0.25 -15.58 23.64
CA GLN A 497 0.55 -14.99 22.34
C GLN A 497 0.59 -16.09 21.28
N LEU A 498 -0.31 -16.01 20.30
CA LEU A 498 -0.41 -16.94 19.18
C LEU A 498 0.46 -16.51 17.98
N GLY A 499 0.87 -15.25 17.93
CA GLY A 499 1.80 -14.72 16.92
C GLY A 499 1.58 -13.23 16.66
N SER A 500 2.60 -12.58 16.11
CA SER A 500 2.48 -11.22 15.56
C SER A 500 2.71 -11.26 14.05
N TYR A 501 1.93 -10.49 13.31
CA TYR A 501 1.84 -10.56 11.85
C TYR A 501 1.91 -9.14 11.26
N ALA A 502 2.68 -8.98 10.19
CA ALA A 502 2.52 -7.89 9.24
C ALA A 502 1.70 -8.43 8.06
N LEU A 503 0.64 -7.72 7.72
CA LEU A 503 -0.36 -8.21 6.78
C LEU A 503 -0.86 -7.11 5.84
N GLN A 504 -1.30 -7.54 4.68
CA GLN A 504 -2.02 -6.73 3.70
C GLN A 504 -3.44 -7.28 3.55
N ASN A 505 -4.35 -6.46 3.03
CA ASN A 505 -5.74 -6.88 2.85
C ASN A 505 -6.04 -7.22 1.41
N VAL A 506 -6.93 -8.18 1.26
CA VAL A 506 -7.55 -8.52 0.00
C VAL A 506 -9.05 -8.47 0.18
N PHE A 507 -9.70 -7.85 -0.79
CA PHE A 507 -11.13 -7.85 -0.96
C PHE A 507 -11.50 -8.67 -2.19
N VAL A 508 -12.44 -9.59 -2.06
CA VAL A 508 -12.93 -10.43 -3.15
C VAL A 508 -14.44 -10.28 -3.26
N ARG A 509 -14.93 -10.15 -4.49
CA ARG A 509 -16.34 -10.34 -4.82
C ARG A 509 -16.47 -11.56 -5.71
N ASP A 510 -17.40 -12.45 -5.40
CA ASP A 510 -17.64 -13.67 -6.17
C ASP A 510 -19.09 -14.16 -6.09
N PHE A 511 -19.36 -15.35 -6.64
CA PHE A 511 -20.66 -16.01 -6.55
C PHE A 511 -20.53 -17.45 -6.06
N ILE A 512 -21.56 -17.93 -5.39
CA ILE A 512 -21.76 -19.36 -5.13
C ILE A 512 -23.13 -19.81 -5.62
N SER A 513 -23.22 -21.01 -6.18
CA SER A 513 -24.48 -21.59 -6.64
C SER A 513 -25.14 -22.38 -5.52
N SER A 514 -26.41 -22.06 -5.23
CA SER A 514 -27.27 -22.91 -4.42
C SER A 514 -27.63 -24.22 -5.15
N PRO A 515 -28.16 -25.26 -4.46
CA PRO A 515 -28.65 -26.48 -5.09
C PRO A 515 -29.72 -26.24 -6.17
N ASN A 516 -30.43 -25.11 -6.10
CA ASN A 516 -31.44 -24.69 -7.08
C ASN A 516 -30.85 -23.84 -8.21
N LEU A 517 -29.53 -23.77 -8.34
CA LEU A 517 -28.79 -22.98 -9.34
C LEU A 517 -28.98 -21.46 -9.25
N THR A 518 -29.57 -20.95 -8.16
CA THR A 518 -29.54 -19.51 -7.87
C THR A 518 -28.13 -19.11 -7.48
N LYS A 519 -27.57 -18.12 -8.18
CA LYS A 519 -26.29 -17.49 -7.83
C LYS A 519 -26.48 -16.54 -6.65
N ILE A 520 -25.69 -16.74 -5.61
CA ILE A 520 -25.64 -15.87 -4.44
C ILE A 520 -24.35 -15.10 -4.50
N GLU A 521 -24.45 -13.77 -4.46
CA GLU A 521 -23.29 -12.89 -4.49
C GLU A 521 -22.65 -12.79 -3.10
N ARG A 522 -21.33 -12.88 -3.03
CA ARG A 522 -20.60 -12.87 -1.77
C ARG A 522 -19.45 -11.87 -1.76
N VAL A 523 -19.02 -11.57 -0.55
CA VAL A 523 -17.92 -10.67 -0.24
C VAL A 523 -16.94 -11.34 0.73
N ILE A 524 -15.71 -11.37 0.23
CA ILE A 524 -14.42 -11.85 0.69
C ILE A 524 -13.49 -10.85 1.37
N TYR A 525 -13.47 -10.64 2.68
CA TYR A 525 -12.34 -9.92 3.31
C TYR A 525 -11.31 -10.92 3.78
N ILE A 526 -10.06 -10.83 3.34
CA ILE A 526 -9.01 -11.79 3.73
C ILE A 526 -7.66 -11.12 3.92
N THR A 527 -6.91 -11.56 4.93
CA THR A 527 -5.53 -11.11 5.14
C THR A 527 -4.53 -11.94 4.32
N GLU A 528 -3.51 -11.26 3.83
CA GLU A 528 -2.31 -11.88 3.26
C GLU A 528 -1.12 -11.49 4.13
N THR A 529 -0.51 -12.49 4.75
CA THR A 529 0.61 -12.29 5.68
C THR A 529 1.88 -12.04 4.89
N ILE A 530 2.50 -10.88 5.14
CA ILE A 530 3.78 -10.48 4.56
C ILE A 530 4.93 -11.05 5.39
N GLU A 531 4.84 -10.92 6.71
CA GLU A 531 5.90 -11.37 7.63
C GLU A 531 5.31 -11.73 9.00
N THR A 532 5.99 -12.62 9.74
CA THR A 532 5.54 -13.13 11.05
C THR A 532 6.66 -13.18 12.08
N LEU A 533 6.26 -12.97 13.33
CA LEU A 533 7.02 -13.28 14.53
C LEU A 533 6.30 -14.42 15.26
N ASN A 534 6.89 -15.63 15.22
CA ASN A 534 6.40 -16.78 15.97
C ASN A 534 6.78 -16.66 17.45
N SER A 535 5.83 -16.94 18.35
CA SER A 535 6.10 -17.23 19.77
C SER A 535 6.63 -18.67 19.91
N ALA A 536 7.51 -18.89 20.87
CA ALA A 536 8.29 -20.11 21.05
C ALA A 536 7.41 -21.38 21.14
N GLY A 537 7.33 -22.13 20.03
CA GLY A 537 6.54 -23.36 19.95
C GLY A 537 6.60 -24.10 18.61
N SER A 538 6.81 -23.39 17.49
CA SER A 538 7.05 -24.05 16.20
C SER A 538 8.55 -24.06 15.87
N PHE A 539 9.24 -25.11 16.33
CA PHE A 539 10.61 -25.43 15.89
C PHE A 539 10.63 -26.31 14.64
N LEU A 540 9.50 -26.55 13.99
CA LEU A 540 9.38 -27.39 12.79
C LEU A 540 8.28 -26.88 11.86
N SER A 541 8.52 -25.72 11.25
CA SER A 541 8.10 -25.48 9.86
C SER A 541 8.79 -24.21 9.38
N GLU A 542 9.56 -24.34 8.30
CA GLU A 542 9.83 -23.19 7.43
C GLU A 542 8.47 -22.73 6.90
N GLN A 543 7.83 -21.81 7.62
CA GLN A 543 6.65 -21.13 7.08
C GLN A 543 7.13 -20.31 5.90
N SER A 544 6.66 -20.68 4.72
CA SER A 544 7.02 -20.06 3.47
C SER A 544 6.60 -18.59 3.50
N SER A 545 7.59 -17.69 3.46
CA SER A 545 7.40 -16.28 3.12
C SER A 545 7.17 -16.17 1.61
N LEU A 546 6.10 -16.79 1.13
CA LEU A 546 5.65 -16.64 -0.25
C LEU A 546 4.81 -15.36 -0.34
N THR A 547 5.54 -14.26 -0.51
CA THR A 547 5.00 -12.98 -0.96
C THR A 547 4.56 -13.14 -2.42
N TYR A 548 3.37 -13.68 -2.66
CA TYR A 548 2.66 -13.42 -3.89
C TYR A 548 1.77 -12.21 -3.63
N THR A 549 2.32 -11.00 -3.78
CA THR A 549 1.46 -9.84 -4.06
C THR A 549 0.88 -10.08 -5.45
N SER A 550 -0.30 -10.69 -5.52
CA SER A 550 -1.05 -10.69 -6.77
C SER A 550 -1.50 -9.25 -7.01
N SER A 551 -1.14 -8.70 -8.18
CA SER A 551 -1.79 -7.51 -8.74
C SER A 551 -3.31 -7.64 -8.62
N SER A 552 -4.03 -6.54 -8.44
CA SER A 552 -5.49 -6.58 -8.60
C SER A 552 -5.76 -7.11 -10.01
N SER A 553 -6.38 -8.29 -10.09
CA SER A 553 -6.68 -8.95 -11.36
C SER A 553 -8.13 -9.38 -11.33
N SER A 554 -8.76 -9.48 -12.50
CA SER A 554 -9.83 -10.47 -12.66
C SER A 554 -9.24 -11.81 -12.21
N LEU A 555 -9.91 -12.47 -11.27
CA LEU A 555 -9.48 -13.78 -10.80
C LEU A 555 -9.25 -14.69 -12.02
N ASN A 556 -8.18 -15.48 -12.04
CA ASN A 556 -8.17 -16.67 -12.88
C ASN A 556 -9.27 -17.57 -12.34
N LEU A 557 -10.46 -17.38 -12.91
CA LEU A 557 -11.64 -18.18 -12.63
C LEU A 557 -11.24 -19.63 -12.92
N SER A 558 -11.36 -20.50 -11.92
CA SER A 558 -11.68 -21.89 -12.24
C SER A 558 -12.97 -21.89 -13.05
N THR A 559 -13.37 -23.01 -13.64
CA THR A 559 -14.65 -23.14 -14.36
C THR A 559 -15.92 -22.81 -13.52
N SER A 560 -15.76 -22.30 -12.30
CA SER A 560 -16.76 -21.81 -11.35
C SER A 560 -16.50 -20.32 -11.00
N ASP A 561 -17.54 -19.49 -11.02
CA ASP A 561 -17.53 -18.06 -10.56
C ASP A 561 -17.25 -17.87 -9.05
N THR A 562 -16.67 -18.88 -8.39
CA THR A 562 -16.49 -19.00 -6.95
C THR A 562 -15.01 -18.92 -6.61
N TYR A 563 -14.63 -17.97 -5.76
CA TYR A 563 -13.29 -17.84 -5.23
C TYR A 563 -12.97 -18.99 -4.28
N SER A 564 -11.83 -19.62 -4.53
CA SER A 564 -11.19 -20.55 -3.60
C SER A 564 -9.97 -19.88 -2.98
N ILE A 565 -9.76 -20.11 -1.68
CA ILE A 565 -8.55 -19.63 -1.01
C ILE A 565 -7.36 -20.40 -1.60
N PRO A 566 -6.30 -19.71 -2.06
CA PRO A 566 -5.14 -20.39 -2.64
C PRO A 566 -4.46 -21.37 -1.66
N PRO A 567 -3.84 -22.46 -2.16
CA PRO A 567 -2.96 -23.32 -1.38
C PRO A 567 -1.89 -22.51 -0.60
N PRO A 568 -1.45 -22.98 0.58
CA PRO A 568 -1.74 -24.29 1.18
C PRO A 568 -3.01 -24.31 2.07
N PHE A 569 -3.92 -23.36 1.90
CA PHE A 569 -5.11 -23.23 2.75
C PHE A 569 -6.34 -23.89 2.12
N PHE A 570 -7.24 -24.39 2.96
CA PHE A 570 -8.53 -24.94 2.54
C PHE A 570 -9.61 -24.74 3.62
N ILE A 571 -10.89 -24.88 3.26
CA ILE A 571 -12.03 -24.64 4.16
C ILE A 571 -12.75 -25.97 4.44
N SER A 572 -12.80 -26.42 5.69
CA SER A 572 -13.70 -27.52 6.07
C SER A 572 -14.98 -26.97 6.69
N THR A 573 -16.02 -27.81 6.75
CA THR A 573 -17.34 -27.40 7.26
C THR A 573 -17.76 -28.18 8.50
N LEU A 574 -18.48 -27.54 9.42
CA LEU A 574 -18.99 -28.16 10.65
C LEU A 574 -20.33 -27.56 11.06
N ARG A 575 -21.40 -28.36 11.13
CA ARG A 575 -22.74 -27.87 11.50
C ARG A 575 -22.90 -27.72 13.01
N PHE A 576 -23.60 -26.67 13.44
CA PHE A 576 -23.96 -26.42 14.84
C PHE A 576 -25.26 -25.62 14.95
N GLU A 577 -25.91 -25.66 16.12
CA GLU A 577 -27.12 -24.88 16.41
C GLU A 577 -26.83 -23.53 17.11
N ASP A 578 -27.43 -22.45 16.61
CA ASP A 578 -27.54 -21.15 17.26
C ASP A 578 -29.00 -20.70 17.30
N GLU A 579 -29.53 -20.44 18.50
CA GLU A 579 -30.91 -19.96 18.71
C GLU A 579 -32.00 -20.75 17.95
N GLY A 580 -31.85 -22.08 17.86
CA GLY A 580 -32.81 -22.96 17.15
C GLY A 580 -32.62 -23.04 15.64
N ARG A 581 -31.58 -22.39 15.07
CA ARG A 581 -31.22 -22.47 13.65
C ARG A 581 -29.96 -23.30 13.48
N GLN A 582 -29.93 -24.11 12.43
CA GLN A 582 -28.74 -24.88 12.04
C GLN A 582 -27.85 -24.00 11.18
N ILE A 583 -26.62 -23.78 11.63
CA ILE A 583 -25.60 -22.98 10.96
C ILE A 583 -24.54 -23.89 10.37
N GLN A 584 -24.11 -23.61 9.14
CA GLN A 584 -22.99 -24.29 8.51
C GLN A 584 -21.68 -23.59 8.90
N GLY A 585 -20.99 -24.12 9.90
CA GLY A 585 -19.71 -23.58 10.34
C GLY A 585 -18.59 -23.75 9.31
N LEU A 586 -17.71 -22.76 9.21
CA LEU A 586 -16.49 -22.82 8.39
C LEU A 586 -15.24 -22.84 9.27
N ILE A 587 -14.26 -23.65 8.89
CA ILE A 587 -12.96 -23.75 9.53
C ILE A 587 -11.87 -23.59 8.47
N LEU A 588 -10.98 -22.63 8.67
CA LEU A 588 -9.80 -22.44 7.84
C LEU A 588 -8.69 -23.39 8.31
N ASN A 589 -8.18 -24.19 7.38
CA ASN A 589 -7.12 -25.16 7.64
C ASN A 589 -5.92 -24.91 6.73
N GLN A 590 -4.78 -25.48 7.11
CA GLN A 590 -3.57 -25.56 6.29
C GLN A 590 -3.26 -27.04 6.02
N TYR A 591 -2.76 -27.39 4.82
CA TYR A 591 -2.51 -28.79 4.44
C TYR A 591 -1.52 -29.52 5.36
N ASP A 592 -0.58 -28.80 5.96
CA ASP A 592 0.41 -29.32 6.91
C ASP A 592 -0.10 -29.40 8.37
N GLY A 593 -1.35 -28.98 8.62
CA GLY A 593 -1.94 -28.93 9.96
C GLY A 593 -1.43 -27.77 10.84
N ALA A 594 -0.63 -26.85 10.31
CA ALA A 594 -0.22 -25.65 11.03
C ALA A 594 -1.38 -24.68 11.25
N ILE A 595 -1.24 -23.79 12.24
CA ILE A 595 -2.22 -22.73 12.47
C ILE A 595 -2.21 -21.78 11.26
N PRO A 596 -3.35 -21.55 10.59
CA PRO A 596 -3.39 -20.65 9.45
C PRO A 596 -2.91 -19.24 9.82
N SER A 597 -2.04 -18.70 8.97
CA SER A 597 -1.57 -17.32 9.09
C SER A 597 -2.59 -16.29 8.60
N LYS A 598 -3.64 -16.73 7.89
CA LYS A 598 -4.70 -15.89 7.34
C LYS A 598 -5.87 -15.73 8.30
N VAL A 599 -6.57 -14.61 8.17
CA VAL A 599 -7.86 -14.34 8.79
C VAL A 599 -8.82 -13.85 7.70
N ALA A 600 -10.06 -14.32 7.72
CA ALA A 600 -11.06 -13.97 6.71
C ALA A 600 -12.41 -13.62 7.33
N ILE A 601 -13.15 -12.71 6.70
CA ILE A 601 -14.57 -12.42 6.95
C ILE A 601 -15.34 -12.65 5.65
N GLY A 602 -16.25 -13.63 5.65
CA GLY A 602 -17.15 -13.93 4.55
C GLY A 602 -18.59 -13.51 4.86
N ILE A 603 -19.15 -12.62 4.04
CA ILE A 603 -20.55 -12.20 4.13
C ILE A 603 -21.22 -12.18 2.75
N THR A 604 -22.55 -12.17 2.70
CA THR A 604 -23.27 -11.95 1.44
C THR A 604 -23.13 -10.51 0.97
N ARG A 605 -23.29 -10.25 -0.33
CA ARG A 605 -23.28 -8.87 -0.85
C ARG A 605 -24.37 -8.00 -0.24
N SER A 606 -25.56 -8.56 -0.02
CA SER A 606 -26.66 -7.84 0.63
C SER A 606 -26.30 -7.39 2.05
N GLU A 607 -25.60 -8.23 2.81
CA GLU A 607 -25.12 -7.86 4.14
C GLU A 607 -24.03 -6.79 4.08
N ASN A 608 -23.12 -6.90 3.10
CA ASN A 608 -22.10 -5.88 2.87
C ASN A 608 -22.72 -4.53 2.50
N LEU A 609 -23.79 -4.52 1.69
CA LEU A 609 -24.50 -3.30 1.33
C LEU A 609 -25.11 -2.61 2.55
N LEU A 610 -25.62 -3.36 3.54
CA LEU A 610 -26.09 -2.76 4.80
C LEU A 610 -24.98 -2.00 5.55
N LEU A 611 -23.73 -2.45 5.44
CA LEU A 611 -22.58 -1.76 6.02
C LEU A 611 -22.14 -0.56 5.19
N VAL A 612 -22.18 -0.67 3.86
CA VAL A 612 -21.88 0.43 2.93
C VAL A 612 -22.91 1.56 3.04
N ASP A 613 -24.19 1.22 3.23
CA ASP A 613 -25.27 2.22 3.34
C ASP A 613 -25.09 3.16 4.55
N LEU A 614 -24.37 2.72 5.60
CA LEU A 614 -24.06 3.55 6.78
C LEU A 614 -23.24 4.79 6.47
N ILE A 615 -22.50 4.78 5.36
CA ILE A 615 -21.52 5.81 5.04
C ILE A 615 -21.91 6.64 3.82
N ASN A 616 -23.02 6.32 3.14
CA ASN A 616 -23.47 7.02 1.94
C ASN A 616 -23.97 8.44 2.24
N ASP A 617 -24.55 8.66 3.43
CA ASP A 617 -25.15 9.94 3.82
C ASP A 617 -24.18 10.89 4.54
N GLY A 618 -22.95 10.45 4.83
CA GLY A 618 -21.98 11.22 5.62
C GLY A 618 -20.64 11.41 4.94
N GLN A 619 -19.99 12.55 5.21
CA GLN A 619 -18.60 12.80 4.82
C GLN A 619 -17.66 12.06 5.79
N PHE A 620 -17.61 10.73 5.65
CA PHE A 620 -16.79 9.84 6.46
C PHE A 620 -15.52 9.42 5.72
N THR A 621 -14.44 9.25 6.47
CA THR A 621 -13.15 8.77 5.94
C THR A 621 -12.61 7.60 6.77
N ASN A 622 -11.64 6.87 6.20
CA ASN A 622 -10.96 5.76 6.86
C ASN A 622 -11.92 4.69 7.43
N LYS A 623 -12.79 4.16 6.57
CA LYS A 623 -13.87 3.23 6.97
C LYS A 623 -13.32 1.83 7.23
N LYS A 624 -13.56 1.28 8.43
CA LYS A 624 -13.08 -0.05 8.83
C LYS A 624 -14.24 -0.93 9.30
N ILE A 625 -14.16 -2.23 9.05
CA ILE A 625 -15.08 -3.21 9.62
C ILE A 625 -14.64 -3.51 11.06
N ILE A 626 -15.61 -3.50 11.97
CA ILE A 626 -15.43 -3.76 13.40
C ILE A 626 -16.33 -4.92 13.80
N MET A 627 -15.80 -5.80 14.65
CA MET A 627 -16.56 -6.90 15.23
C MET A 627 -16.89 -6.60 16.69
N VAL A 628 -18.18 -6.37 16.95
CA VAL A 628 -18.68 -6.11 18.30
C VAL A 628 -19.13 -7.42 18.92
N ASP A 629 -18.46 -7.86 19.98
CA ASP A 629 -18.88 -9.02 20.78
C ASP A 629 -20.28 -8.73 21.36
N ILE A 630 -21.19 -9.67 21.21
CA ILE A 630 -22.58 -9.50 21.66
C ILE A 630 -22.74 -9.78 23.16
N PHE A 631 -21.70 -10.29 23.83
CA PHE A 631 -21.69 -10.55 25.26
C PHE A 631 -20.70 -9.61 25.96
N ASP A 632 -21.12 -9.00 27.08
CA ASP A 632 -20.34 -7.99 27.83
C ASP A 632 -19.00 -8.50 28.41
N THR A 633 -18.68 -9.78 28.26
CA THR A 633 -17.37 -10.34 28.59
C THR A 633 -16.56 -10.58 27.33
N ALA A 634 -15.52 -9.77 27.08
CA ALA A 634 -14.61 -9.99 25.96
C ALA A 634 -14.11 -11.46 25.95
N ASN A 635 -14.31 -12.16 24.82
CA ASN A 635 -14.02 -13.59 24.61
C ASN A 635 -15.09 -14.58 25.10
N THR A 636 -16.38 -14.24 25.02
CA THR A 636 -17.42 -15.21 25.38
C THR A 636 -17.49 -16.31 24.32
N VAL A 637 -17.01 -17.50 24.68
CA VAL A 637 -17.17 -18.70 23.84
C VAL A 637 -18.54 -19.30 24.14
N ILE A 638 -19.43 -19.26 23.16
CA ILE A 638 -20.74 -19.89 23.21
C ILE A 638 -20.56 -21.39 22.96
N LYS A 639 -21.39 -22.21 23.58
CA LYS A 639 -21.42 -23.65 23.35
C LYS A 639 -22.80 -24.03 22.78
N SER A 640 -22.82 -24.62 21.59
CA SER A 640 -24.04 -25.12 20.94
C SER A 640 -24.61 -26.35 21.66
N SER A 641 -25.82 -26.77 21.28
CA SER A 641 -26.48 -27.98 21.80
C SER A 641 -25.67 -29.25 21.49
N GLU A 642 -24.95 -29.27 20.37
CA GLU A 642 -24.04 -30.34 19.94
C GLU A 642 -22.67 -30.28 20.65
N GLY A 643 -22.44 -29.25 21.46
CA GLY A 643 -21.20 -29.05 22.22
C GLY A 643 -20.08 -28.36 21.45
N ILE A 644 -20.38 -27.78 20.29
CA ILE A 644 -19.42 -27.00 19.50
C ILE A 644 -19.23 -25.63 20.13
N LYS A 645 -17.97 -25.23 20.27
CA LYS A 645 -17.57 -23.92 20.77
C LYS A 645 -17.48 -22.94 19.61
N TYR A 646 -18.15 -21.81 19.71
CA TYR A 646 -18.10 -20.76 18.69
C TYR A 646 -18.21 -19.37 19.31
N GLN A 647 -17.90 -18.34 18.52
CA GLN A 647 -18.05 -16.93 18.84
C GLN A 647 -19.05 -16.29 17.88
N LYS A 648 -19.81 -15.31 18.34
CA LYS A 648 -20.82 -14.58 17.56
C LYS A 648 -20.60 -13.09 17.74
N TYR A 649 -20.46 -12.37 16.63
CA TYR A 649 -20.19 -10.93 16.61
C TYR A 649 -21.24 -10.22 15.78
N LYS A 650 -21.56 -8.99 16.17
CA LYS A 650 -22.29 -8.05 15.32
C LYS A 650 -21.29 -7.20 14.53
N LEU A 651 -21.48 -7.09 13.22
CA LEU A 651 -20.67 -6.20 12.40
C LEU A 651 -21.13 -4.74 12.54
N ALA A 652 -20.14 -3.85 12.62
CA ALA A 652 -20.29 -2.41 12.64
C ALA A 652 -19.21 -1.75 11.76
N VAL A 653 -19.36 -0.46 11.47
CA VAL A 653 -18.37 0.30 10.70
C VAL A 653 -17.79 1.41 11.57
N ALA A 654 -16.48 1.41 11.75
CA ALA A 654 -15.80 2.52 12.40
C ALA A 654 -15.31 3.55 11.38
N VAL A 655 -15.61 4.81 11.64
CA VAL A 655 -15.36 5.94 10.74
C VAL A 655 -14.67 7.09 11.46
N GLU A 656 -13.98 7.91 10.69
CA GLU A 656 -13.61 9.27 11.07
C GLU A 656 -14.65 10.23 10.50
N ASN A 657 -15.30 11.02 11.37
CA ASN A 657 -16.23 12.07 10.92
C ASN A 657 -15.48 13.32 10.44
N SER A 658 -16.22 14.33 9.97
CA SER A 658 -15.65 15.57 9.43
C SER A 658 -14.86 16.41 10.43
N SER A 659 -14.95 16.13 11.73
CA SER A 659 -14.14 16.77 12.78
C SER A 659 -12.97 15.89 13.26
N GLY A 660 -12.79 14.71 12.66
CA GLY A 660 -11.76 13.73 13.06
C GLY A 660 -12.09 12.91 14.29
N ASN A 661 -13.33 12.96 14.78
CA ASN A 661 -13.76 12.11 15.88
C ASN A 661 -14.04 10.69 15.39
N LEU A 662 -13.58 9.71 16.16
CA LEU A 662 -13.81 8.29 15.91
C LEU A 662 -15.22 7.89 16.35
N GLN A 663 -16.02 7.38 15.42
CA GLN A 663 -17.40 6.95 15.65
C GLN A 663 -17.62 5.52 15.17
N LEU A 664 -18.49 4.79 15.87
CA LEU A 664 -18.93 3.46 15.49
C LEU A 664 -20.38 3.50 15.02
N LEU A 665 -20.61 3.06 13.79
CA LEU A 665 -21.93 3.05 13.14
C LEU A 665 -22.48 1.63 13.06
N TYR A 666 -23.77 1.50 13.31
CA TYR A 666 -24.47 0.21 13.29
C TYR A 666 -25.56 0.17 12.22
N PRO A 667 -25.66 -0.90 11.43
CA PRO A 667 -26.77 -1.06 10.48
C PRO A 667 -28.09 -1.22 11.23
N SER A 668 -29.17 -0.74 10.61
CA SER A 668 -30.55 -0.89 11.13
C SER A 668 -30.96 -2.36 11.26
N THR A 669 -30.49 -3.18 10.32
CA THR A 669 -30.57 -4.63 10.37
C THR A 669 -29.21 -5.19 10.78
N ASN A 670 -29.16 -5.91 11.90
CA ASN A 670 -27.92 -6.50 12.39
C ASN A 670 -27.35 -7.52 11.39
N VAL A 671 -26.06 -7.41 11.10
CA VAL A 671 -25.29 -8.43 10.39
C VAL A 671 -24.48 -9.20 11.42
N PHE A 672 -24.70 -10.51 11.52
CA PHE A 672 -23.99 -11.37 12.46
C PHE A 672 -22.95 -12.21 11.72
N VAL A 673 -21.79 -12.37 12.35
CA VAL A 673 -20.77 -13.32 11.92
C VAL A 673 -20.40 -14.27 13.04
N PHE A 674 -20.13 -15.51 12.67
CA PHE A 674 -19.75 -16.60 13.54
C PHE A 674 -18.31 -16.99 13.29
N SER A 675 -17.62 -17.51 14.30
CA SER A 675 -16.33 -18.15 14.11
C SER A 675 -16.14 -19.31 15.07
N ILE A 676 -15.61 -20.42 14.56
CA ILE A 676 -15.29 -21.63 15.33
C ILE A 676 -13.79 -21.70 15.65
N ASP A 677 -12.96 -21.15 14.76
CA ASP A 677 -11.50 -21.25 14.78
C ASP A 677 -10.78 -19.91 15.03
N ARG A 678 -11.53 -18.80 15.08
CA ARG A 678 -11.04 -17.41 15.17
C ARG A 678 -10.17 -16.98 13.97
N LYS A 679 -10.27 -17.71 12.86
CA LYS A 679 -9.56 -17.47 11.59
C LYS A 679 -10.53 -17.22 10.45
N PHE A 680 -11.62 -17.97 10.37
CA PHE A 680 -12.71 -17.67 9.46
C PHE A 680 -13.91 -17.15 10.25
N TYR A 681 -14.31 -15.93 9.95
CA TYR A 681 -15.54 -15.31 10.42
C TYR A 681 -16.53 -15.30 9.26
N PHE A 682 -17.76 -15.77 9.47
CA PHE A 682 -18.71 -15.95 8.37
C PHE A 682 -20.14 -15.63 8.80
N SER A 683 -20.95 -15.05 7.91
CA SER A 683 -22.40 -14.99 8.12
C SER A 683 -23.07 -16.31 7.74
N ASP A 684 -24.27 -16.53 8.29
CA ASP A 684 -25.09 -17.70 7.97
C ASP A 684 -25.30 -17.83 6.45
N GLY A 685 -25.78 -16.75 5.82
CA GLY A 685 -26.04 -16.71 4.38
C GLY A 685 -24.80 -16.88 3.50
N PHE A 686 -23.60 -16.52 3.99
CA PHE A 686 -22.36 -16.79 3.27
C PHE A 686 -22.02 -18.29 3.27
N SER A 687 -22.20 -18.93 4.43
CA SER A 687 -21.70 -20.27 4.71
C SER A 687 -22.60 -21.41 4.22
N GLU A 688 -23.89 -21.15 4.04
CA GLU A 688 -24.95 -22.14 3.76
C GLU A 688 -24.63 -23.07 2.57
N TYR A 689 -23.94 -22.56 1.55
CA TYR A 689 -23.67 -23.28 0.30
C TYR A 689 -22.19 -23.60 0.07
N VAL A 690 -21.31 -23.30 1.04
CA VAL A 690 -19.88 -23.59 0.90
C VAL A 690 -19.69 -25.11 0.92
N PRO A 691 -19.09 -25.72 -0.13
CA PRO A 691 -18.87 -27.17 -0.13
C PRO A 691 -17.79 -27.56 0.89
N ASP A 692 -17.92 -28.75 1.45
CA ASP A 692 -16.87 -29.32 2.28
C ASP A 692 -15.68 -29.73 1.41
N SER A 693 -14.52 -29.13 1.65
CA SER A 693 -13.32 -29.38 0.83
C SER A 693 -12.43 -30.52 1.36
N GLU A 694 -12.81 -31.23 2.43
CA GLU A 694 -12.01 -32.36 2.95
C GLU A 694 -11.74 -33.45 1.89
N ASN A 695 -12.62 -33.62 0.90
CA ASN A 695 -12.46 -34.58 -0.19
C ASN A 695 -11.41 -34.18 -1.26
N LEU A 696 -10.82 -32.98 -1.19
CA LEU A 696 -9.82 -32.49 -2.17
C LEU A 696 -8.36 -32.71 -1.73
N LYS A 697 -8.11 -33.23 -0.51
CA LYS A 697 -6.76 -33.57 -0.05
C LYS A 697 -6.07 -34.61 -0.95
N ASP A 698 -6.83 -35.57 -1.46
CA ASP A 698 -6.27 -36.67 -2.27
C ASP A 698 -5.93 -36.23 -3.71
N ASP A 699 -6.66 -35.26 -4.28
CA ASP A 699 -6.41 -34.78 -5.66
C ASP A 699 -5.26 -33.75 -5.76
N ILE A 700 -4.97 -33.02 -4.68
CA ILE A 700 -3.93 -31.98 -4.67
C ILE A 700 -2.55 -32.56 -4.37
N VAL A 701 -2.46 -33.60 -3.52
CA VAL A 701 -1.19 -34.31 -3.25
C VAL A 701 -0.64 -34.96 -4.52
N ILE A 702 -1.50 -35.50 -5.38
CA ILE A 702 -1.10 -36.10 -6.66
C ILE A 702 -0.56 -35.04 -7.64
N ASN A 703 -1.14 -33.82 -7.67
CA ASN A 703 -0.69 -32.77 -8.59
C ASN A 703 0.61 -32.08 -8.15
N ILE A 704 0.90 -32.02 -6.84
CA ILE A 704 2.17 -31.46 -6.34
C ILE A 704 3.33 -32.43 -6.61
N GLU A 705 3.12 -33.75 -6.49
CA GLU A 705 4.14 -34.76 -6.84
C GLU A 705 4.45 -34.82 -8.35
N LEU A 706 3.53 -34.37 -9.21
CA LEU A 706 3.73 -34.32 -10.66
C LEU A 706 4.36 -33.00 -11.15
N ALA A 707 4.47 -31.98 -10.30
CA ALA A 707 4.99 -30.65 -10.64
C ALA A 707 6.40 -30.36 -10.07
N ILE A 708 6.98 -31.29 -9.31
CA ILE A 708 8.40 -31.35 -8.92
C ILE A 708 9.12 -32.28 -9.88
#